data_AF-A0A0G2YLH0-F1
#
_entry.id   AF-A0A0G2YLH0-F1
#
_cell.length_a   1.000
_cell.length_b   1.000
_cell.length_c   1.000
_cell.angle_alpha   90.00
_cell.angle_beta   90.00
_cell.angle_gamma   90.00
#
_symmetry.space_group_name_H-M   'P 1'
#
loop_
_entity.id
_entity.type
_entity.pdbx_description
1 polymer ?
#
loop_
_entity_poly.entity_id
_entity_poly.type
_entity_poly.pdbx_seq_one_letter_code
_entity_poly.pdbx_strand_id
1 'polypeptide(L)'
;MEVVLYLMPFVGSVFSMMTEQHMPEILCKCLNEKAGSITIIPPELILYTCVNKYLAETWLERYHPPRLTDPETINWLQSLGRKVRGQEYNIRTKRQAVRRIRREIRTLTDAQRERFIRAVQQLKERNIGTTNRYDALASAHDGAAIASAHFGPNFPGWHREYLKLFEAALQEIDNQVTLPFFDSRLDYNLEDPRESNFWGENFMGDHQGVVSRGPFKFWRQRNGAFLERNGGASGSMISPSGIRNVLSKRRNIDILAPWADERFGLENYHDAVHVWVGGTMLGVNTAPSDPVFYLHHCFIDYVWEEFRQKQTVDPESDYPFDQSASPSHAPNRIMDNLETRKRNIDGYSNDYTDQYYRYAKSPTTCRQCRNQYPYLRCGDLFRGLCSATNRRRMARPRSNIRNKDLGIKKKFSTTITDTRKKPPRRRRSTGDWLAYETFLEKKKVSKIRRTKRPINSRRYNKKKQTSQITDMDSSMQNSFLLDGEPDIKRWVFIPVKIVHRRPSGLLFGTKVIRNKNIVDGVDVYSYNKYMNYTDEEQQAAYSHSFTSGSGADKVYVQVDGMSYNGKYVDYTIVDSRLPVSESVAFVAVKDPKLNSSISFISAYDSHGRICRPYCHSYGSNSNQYTKCSGVVNLTEEKPKLYGEDVGEVTQLLYKSGKGKAFTRRDENIFLSFYCDFHEIPWGKC
;
A
#
# COMPACT_ATOMS: atom_id res chain seq x y z
N MET A 1 -21.16 58.95 -43.22
CA MET A 1 -22.27 58.44 -42.39
C MET A 1 -22.56 57.03 -42.88
N GLU A 2 -21.73 56.08 -42.47
CA GLU A 2 -22.00 55.13 -41.36
C GLU A 2 -22.99 54.04 -41.77
N VAL A 3 -22.44 52.93 -42.28
CA VAL A 3 -23.13 51.63 -42.29
C VAL A 3 -22.61 50.87 -41.08
N VAL A 4 -23.46 50.75 -40.07
CA VAL A 4 -23.20 50.06 -38.81
C VAL A 4 -23.10 48.55 -39.07
N LEU A 5 -21.91 47.98 -38.88
CA LEU A 5 -21.70 46.53 -38.77
C LEU A 5 -22.31 46.04 -37.45
N TYR A 6 -23.38 45.24 -37.55
CA TYR A 6 -23.83 44.41 -36.44
C TYR A 6 -22.89 43.22 -36.29
N LEU A 7 -21.90 43.34 -35.39
CA LEU A 7 -21.20 42.19 -34.83
C LEU A 7 -22.11 41.56 -33.78
N MET A 8 -22.68 40.40 -34.10
CA MET A 8 -23.25 39.52 -33.08
C MET A 8 -22.13 39.09 -32.13
N PRO A 9 -22.32 39.15 -30.80
CA PRO A 9 -21.38 38.53 -29.88
C PRO A 9 -21.52 37.01 -30.04
N PHE A 10 -20.49 36.37 -30.58
CA PHE A 10 -20.25 34.96 -30.32
C PHE A 10 -20.27 34.78 -28.80
N VAL A 11 -21.31 34.13 -28.28
CA VAL A 11 -21.30 33.57 -26.93
C VAL A 11 -20.19 32.54 -26.95
N GLY A 12 -19.01 32.94 -26.47
CA GLY A 12 -17.86 32.06 -26.39
C GLY A 12 -18.25 30.85 -25.56
N SER A 13 -18.18 29.67 -26.18
CA SER A 13 -18.11 28.40 -25.48
C SER A 13 -17.02 28.53 -24.42
N VAL A 14 -17.40 28.44 -23.14
CA VAL A 14 -16.44 28.38 -22.03
C VAL A 14 -15.73 27.03 -22.19
N PHE A 15 -14.55 27.04 -22.80
CA PHE A 15 -13.73 25.83 -22.89
C PHE A 15 -13.38 25.41 -21.45
N SER A 16 -13.70 24.16 -21.12
CA SER A 16 -13.43 23.60 -19.81
C SER A 16 -11.93 23.33 -19.66
N MET A 17 -11.32 23.84 -18.59
CA MET A 17 -9.90 23.60 -18.28
C MET A 17 -9.59 22.14 -17.95
N MET A 18 -10.59 21.39 -17.49
CA MET A 18 -10.50 19.95 -17.30
C MET A 18 -11.40 19.27 -18.33
N THR A 19 -10.83 18.37 -19.12
CA THR A 19 -11.58 17.64 -20.13
C THR A 19 -11.42 16.14 -19.91
N GLU A 20 -12.49 15.40 -20.18
CA GLU A 20 -12.40 13.95 -20.28
C GLU A 20 -11.56 13.57 -21.49
N GLN A 21 -10.79 12.48 -21.35
CA GLN A 21 -10.09 11.83 -22.45
C GLN A 21 -10.57 10.39 -22.60
N HIS A 22 -10.39 9.81 -23.78
CA HIS A 22 -10.66 8.38 -23.95
C HIS A 22 -9.68 7.53 -23.14
N MET A 23 -10.18 6.43 -22.59
CA MET A 23 -9.33 5.45 -21.94
C MET A 23 -8.39 4.80 -22.98
N PRO A 24 -7.08 4.68 -22.70
CA PRO A 24 -6.17 4.00 -23.60
C PRO A 24 -6.62 2.56 -23.89
N GLU A 25 -6.53 2.14 -25.15
CA GLU A 25 -7.04 0.83 -25.61
C GLU A 25 -6.44 -0.35 -24.83
N ILE A 26 -5.14 -0.30 -24.54
CA ILE A 26 -4.42 -1.33 -23.76
C ILE A 26 -5.03 -1.48 -22.35
N LEU A 27 -5.28 -0.34 -21.68
CA LEU A 27 -5.87 -0.32 -20.34
C LEU A 27 -7.31 -0.82 -20.39
N CYS A 28 -8.11 -0.28 -21.30
CA CYS A 28 -9.50 -0.67 -21.51
C CYS A 28 -9.65 -2.17 -21.79
N LYS A 29 -8.80 -2.72 -22.67
CA LYS A 29 -8.79 -4.14 -23.01
C LYS A 29 -8.52 -5.01 -21.78
N CYS A 30 -7.51 -4.68 -20.98
CA CYS A 30 -7.20 -5.40 -19.75
C CYS A 30 -8.37 -5.39 -18.75
N LEU A 31 -8.99 -4.22 -18.56
CA LEU A 31 -10.12 -4.06 -17.64
C LEU A 31 -11.34 -4.87 -18.10
N ASN A 32 -11.64 -4.87 -19.41
CA ASN A 32 -12.73 -5.66 -19.97
C ASN A 32 -12.48 -7.17 -19.87
N GLU A 33 -11.25 -7.63 -20.14
CA GLU A 33 -10.87 -9.06 -20.02
C GLU A 33 -11.06 -9.57 -18.58
N LYS A 34 -10.82 -8.72 -17.58
CA LYS A 34 -10.91 -9.07 -16.15
C LYS A 34 -12.24 -8.69 -15.49
N ALA A 35 -13.15 -8.01 -16.21
CA ALA A 35 -14.40 -7.50 -15.65
C ALA A 35 -15.30 -8.60 -15.06
N GLY A 36 -15.26 -9.82 -15.59
CA GLY A 36 -16.01 -10.97 -15.07
C GLY A 36 -15.54 -11.46 -13.69
N SER A 37 -14.38 -11.00 -13.22
CA SER A 37 -13.76 -11.46 -11.96
C SER A 37 -14.02 -10.53 -10.78
N ILE A 38 -14.79 -9.46 -10.95
CA ILE A 38 -15.04 -8.46 -9.90
C ILE A 38 -15.79 -9.01 -8.67
N THR A 39 -16.49 -10.14 -8.82
CA THR A 39 -17.17 -10.86 -7.72
C THR A 39 -16.27 -11.88 -7.04
N ILE A 40 -15.08 -12.14 -7.59
CA ILE A 40 -14.14 -13.18 -7.17
C ILE A 40 -12.93 -12.57 -6.46
N ILE A 41 -12.37 -11.50 -7.03
CA ILE A 41 -11.25 -10.75 -6.46
C ILE A 41 -11.62 -9.26 -6.34
N PRO A 42 -11.10 -8.55 -5.31
CA PRO A 42 -11.37 -7.13 -5.14
C PRO A 42 -11.03 -6.33 -6.40
N PRO A 43 -11.96 -5.51 -6.95
CA PRO A 43 -11.74 -4.80 -8.21
C PRO A 43 -10.59 -3.81 -8.21
N GLU A 44 -10.18 -3.28 -7.05
CA GLU A 44 -8.96 -2.48 -6.93
C GLU A 44 -7.71 -3.28 -7.34
N LEU A 45 -7.65 -4.58 -7.05
CA LEU A 45 -6.51 -5.41 -7.46
C LEU A 45 -6.46 -5.53 -8.99
N ILE A 46 -7.61 -5.71 -9.64
CA ILE A 46 -7.72 -5.72 -11.10
C ILE A 46 -7.26 -4.37 -11.67
N LEU A 47 -7.71 -3.27 -11.08
CA LEU A 47 -7.31 -1.93 -11.48
C LEU A 47 -5.80 -1.74 -11.36
N TYR A 48 -5.22 -2.11 -10.21
CA TYR A 48 -3.78 -2.04 -9.96
C TYR A 48 -3.00 -2.83 -11.01
N THR A 49 -3.39 -4.07 -11.30
CA THR A 49 -2.72 -4.90 -12.31
C THR A 49 -2.85 -4.28 -13.70
N CYS A 50 -4.04 -3.86 -14.13
CA CYS A 50 -4.24 -3.32 -15.47
C CYS A 50 -3.59 -1.95 -15.70
N VAL A 51 -3.67 -1.04 -14.72
CA VAL A 51 -2.96 0.24 -14.79
C VAL A 51 -1.46 -0.01 -14.87
N ASN A 52 -0.89 -0.83 -14.00
CA ASN A 52 0.56 -1.06 -14.04
C ASN A 52 1.02 -1.83 -15.29
N LYS A 53 0.18 -2.70 -15.87
CA LYS A 53 0.44 -3.32 -17.17
C LYS A 53 0.49 -2.27 -18.28
N TYR A 54 -0.50 -1.38 -18.35
CA TYR A 54 -0.50 -0.27 -19.30
C TYR A 54 0.77 0.58 -19.14
N LEU A 55 1.08 0.98 -17.91
CA LEU A 55 2.26 1.78 -17.60
C LEU A 55 3.57 1.05 -17.98
N ALA A 56 3.64 -0.26 -17.82
CA ALA A 56 4.80 -1.06 -18.23
C ALA A 56 4.97 -1.13 -19.75
N GLU A 57 3.86 -1.25 -20.50
CA GLU A 57 3.89 -1.33 -21.97
C GLU A 57 4.17 0.03 -22.61
N THR A 58 3.62 1.12 -22.06
CA THR A 58 3.83 2.50 -22.54
C THR A 58 4.97 3.20 -21.82
N TRP A 59 5.90 2.44 -21.23
CA TRP A 59 6.96 3.04 -20.41
C TRP A 59 7.66 4.14 -21.19
N LEU A 60 8.12 3.89 -22.44
CA LEU A 60 8.84 4.81 -23.34
C LEU A 60 8.15 6.17 -23.59
N GLU A 61 6.84 6.27 -23.38
CA GLU A 61 6.06 7.48 -23.65
C GLU A 61 6.11 8.50 -22.50
N ARG A 62 6.62 8.11 -21.33
CA ARG A 62 6.65 8.91 -20.09
C ARG A 62 8.07 9.16 -19.61
N TYR A 63 8.25 9.96 -18.56
CA TYR A 63 9.58 10.17 -17.96
C TYR A 63 10.19 8.86 -17.47
N HIS A 64 11.43 8.57 -17.90
CA HIS A 64 12.25 7.51 -17.32
C HIS A 64 13.34 8.12 -16.47
N PRO A 65 13.57 7.58 -15.27
CA PRO A 65 14.75 7.97 -14.53
C PRO A 65 15.99 7.58 -15.36
N PRO A 66 17.03 8.43 -15.38
CA PRO A 66 18.21 8.18 -16.18
C PRO A 66 18.80 6.82 -15.80
N ARG A 67 19.11 6.03 -16.83
CA ARG A 67 19.84 4.77 -16.68
C ARG A 67 21.12 5.04 -15.91
N LEU A 68 21.57 4.06 -15.14
CA LEU A 68 22.90 4.12 -14.55
C LEU A 68 23.92 4.21 -15.70
N THR A 69 24.59 5.36 -15.81
CA THR A 69 25.65 5.61 -16.79
C THR A 69 27.03 5.57 -16.16
N ASP A 70 27.10 5.58 -14.84
CA ASP A 70 28.35 5.56 -14.09
C ASP A 70 29.11 4.24 -14.33
N PRO A 71 30.35 4.31 -14.87
CA PRO A 71 31.10 3.11 -15.21
C PRO A 71 31.44 2.22 -14.02
N GLU A 72 31.71 2.78 -12.84
CA GLU A 72 32.02 1.99 -11.64
C GLU A 72 30.81 1.14 -11.22
N THR A 73 29.64 1.75 -11.22
CA THR A 73 28.36 1.12 -10.88
C THR A 73 28.05 -0.01 -11.86
N ILE A 74 28.14 0.26 -13.16
CA ILE A 74 27.94 -0.75 -14.20
C ILE A 74 28.93 -1.90 -14.04
N ASN A 75 30.22 -1.60 -13.84
CA ASN A 75 31.26 -2.61 -13.69
C ASN A 75 31.04 -3.52 -12.47
N TRP A 76 30.52 -2.98 -11.38
CA TRP A 76 30.18 -3.76 -10.19
C TRP A 76 28.91 -4.59 -10.37
N LEU A 77 27.86 -4.06 -10.99
CA LEU A 77 26.68 -4.87 -11.33
C LEU A 77 27.08 -6.03 -12.26
N GLN A 78 27.94 -5.78 -13.23
CA GLN A 78 28.50 -6.83 -14.09
C GLN A 78 29.40 -7.82 -13.34
N SER A 79 30.15 -7.36 -12.34
CA SER A 79 30.98 -8.25 -11.52
C SER A 79 30.12 -9.15 -10.63
N LEU A 80 29.01 -8.63 -10.09
CA LEU A 80 28.00 -9.41 -9.40
C LEU A 80 27.34 -10.43 -10.35
N GLY A 81 26.96 -10.01 -11.56
CA GLY A 81 26.43 -10.91 -12.59
C GLY A 81 27.41 -12.04 -12.93
N ARG A 82 28.71 -11.73 -13.07
CA ARG A 82 29.77 -12.74 -13.24
C ARG A 82 29.91 -13.65 -12.03
N LYS A 83 29.81 -13.12 -10.81
CA LYS A 83 29.89 -13.90 -9.56
C LYS A 83 28.74 -14.88 -9.44
N VAL A 84 27.51 -14.45 -9.72
CA VAL A 84 26.33 -15.33 -9.75
C VAL A 84 26.53 -16.44 -10.76
N ARG A 85 26.88 -16.12 -12.03
CA ARG A 85 27.22 -17.14 -13.05
C ARG A 85 28.38 -18.06 -12.65
N GLY A 86 29.42 -17.52 -12.02
CA GLY A 86 30.60 -18.28 -11.61
C GLY A 86 30.35 -19.25 -10.45
N GLN A 87 29.41 -18.93 -9.56
CA GLN A 87 28.93 -19.86 -8.54
C GLN A 87 28.29 -21.11 -9.18
N GLU A 88 27.64 -20.96 -10.33
CA GLU A 88 27.04 -22.06 -11.09
C GLU A 88 28.10 -22.99 -11.71
N TYR A 89 29.16 -22.41 -12.29
CA TYR A 89 30.24 -23.17 -12.92
C TYR A 89 31.08 -23.96 -11.93
N ASN A 90 31.42 -23.37 -10.77
CA ASN A 90 32.30 -23.99 -9.78
C ASN A 90 31.66 -25.14 -8.98
N ILE A 91 30.33 -25.24 -8.94
CA ILE A 91 29.64 -26.34 -8.25
C ILE A 91 29.56 -27.60 -9.12
N ARG A 92 29.52 -27.46 -10.46
CA ARG A 92 29.61 -28.61 -11.38
C ARG A 92 30.92 -29.40 -11.23
N THR A 93 31.96 -28.81 -10.61
CA THR A 93 33.25 -29.45 -10.35
C THR A 93 33.51 -29.82 -8.89
N LYS A 94 32.72 -29.33 -7.91
CA LYS A 94 32.90 -29.60 -6.47
C LYS A 94 31.56 -29.88 -5.77
N ARG A 95 31.28 -31.15 -5.46
CA ARG A 95 30.07 -31.68 -4.78
C ARG A 95 29.85 -31.22 -3.31
N GLN A 96 30.53 -30.18 -2.81
CA GLN A 96 30.58 -29.85 -1.37
C GLN A 96 30.33 -28.35 -1.04
N ALA A 97 29.52 -27.62 -1.82
CA ALA A 97 29.07 -26.31 -1.37
C ALA A 97 28.05 -26.46 -0.23
N VAL A 98 28.26 -25.75 0.90
CA VAL A 98 27.28 -25.66 1.99
C VAL A 98 26.01 -25.00 1.46
N ARG A 99 24.95 -25.79 1.25
CA ARG A 99 23.65 -25.31 0.77
C ARG A 99 23.04 -24.36 1.81
N ARG A 100 22.86 -23.11 1.45
CA ARG A 100 22.29 -22.07 2.34
C ARG A 100 20.80 -22.30 2.51
N ILE A 101 20.26 -22.02 3.70
CA ILE A 101 18.84 -22.25 4.01
C ILE A 101 18.16 -20.90 4.26
N ARG A 102 17.34 -20.47 3.30
CA ARG A 102 16.46 -19.30 3.43
C ARG A 102 15.34 -19.62 4.41
N ARG A 103 15.11 -18.73 5.38
CA ARG A 103 14.21 -18.95 6.53
C ARG A 103 13.25 -17.77 6.67
N GLU A 104 12.10 -18.04 7.28
CA GLU A 104 11.18 -16.99 7.67
C GLU A 104 11.86 -16.07 8.69
N ILE A 105 11.80 -14.74 8.49
CA ILE A 105 12.62 -13.78 9.23
C ILE A 105 12.39 -13.79 10.75
N ARG A 106 11.18 -14.08 11.22
CA ARG A 106 10.81 -14.18 12.66
C ARG A 106 11.24 -15.50 13.29
N THR A 107 11.72 -16.46 12.49
CA THR A 107 12.34 -17.71 12.98
C THR A 107 13.86 -17.61 13.14
N LEU A 108 14.48 -16.53 12.65
CA LEU A 108 15.91 -16.28 12.83
C LEU A 108 16.24 -15.97 14.29
N THR A 109 17.47 -16.32 14.70
CA THR A 109 18.03 -15.77 15.95
C THR A 109 18.27 -14.27 15.81
N ASP A 110 18.37 -13.56 16.94
CA ASP A 110 18.66 -12.13 16.93
C ASP A 110 19.97 -11.82 16.19
N ALA A 111 21.04 -12.61 16.42
CA ALA A 111 22.31 -12.46 15.71
C ALA A 111 22.19 -12.68 14.19
N GLN A 112 21.40 -13.65 13.74
CA GLN A 112 21.16 -13.87 12.31
C GLN A 112 20.38 -12.72 11.68
N ARG A 113 19.34 -12.24 12.37
CA ARG A 113 18.51 -11.12 11.91
C ARG A 113 19.32 -9.82 11.85
N GLU A 114 20.10 -9.52 12.88
CA GLU A 114 20.99 -8.35 12.92
C GLU A 114 22.06 -8.41 11.83
N ARG A 115 22.61 -9.60 11.53
CA ARG A 115 23.57 -9.77 10.45
C ARG A 115 22.96 -9.40 9.09
N PHE A 116 21.75 -9.90 8.81
CA PHE A 116 21.01 -9.54 7.60
C PHE A 116 20.74 -8.04 7.52
N ILE A 117 20.15 -7.45 8.57
CA ILE A 117 19.82 -6.02 8.61
C ILE A 117 21.08 -5.16 8.41
N ARG A 118 22.18 -5.51 9.09
CA ARG A 118 23.46 -4.80 8.97
C ARG A 118 24.04 -4.89 7.55
N ALA A 119 23.92 -6.04 6.89
CA ALA A 119 24.38 -6.18 5.51
C ALA A 119 23.57 -5.31 4.55
N VAL A 120 22.25 -5.25 4.72
CA VAL A 120 21.36 -4.36 3.95
C VAL A 120 21.71 -2.89 4.20
N GLN A 121 21.93 -2.49 5.46
CA GLN A 121 22.38 -1.14 5.80
C GLN A 121 23.73 -0.79 5.15
N GLN A 122 24.70 -1.70 5.18
CA GLN A 122 25.99 -1.46 4.55
C GLN A 122 25.92 -1.35 3.02
N LEU A 123 24.98 -2.02 2.34
CA LEU A 123 24.75 -1.77 0.92
C LEU A 123 24.24 -0.34 0.67
N LYS A 124 23.42 0.18 1.59
CA LYS A 124 22.89 1.55 1.50
C LYS A 124 23.95 2.62 1.81
N GLU A 125 24.86 2.33 2.73
CA GLU A 125 25.94 3.24 3.15
C GLU A 125 27.14 3.27 2.19
N ARG A 126 27.37 2.18 1.44
CA ARG A 126 28.51 2.08 0.53
C ARG A 126 28.17 2.64 -0.83
N ASN A 127 28.75 3.80 -1.12
CA ASN A 127 28.70 4.41 -2.44
C ASN A 127 29.47 3.58 -3.48
N ILE A 128 29.02 3.71 -4.72
CA ILE A 128 29.68 3.23 -5.92
C ILE A 128 29.36 4.22 -7.05
N GLY A 129 30.39 4.85 -7.60
CA GLY A 129 30.21 6.01 -8.46
C GLY A 129 29.28 7.06 -7.88
N THR A 130 28.20 7.37 -8.60
CA THR A 130 27.21 8.42 -8.25
C THR A 130 26.05 7.94 -7.37
N THR A 131 26.00 6.67 -6.99
CA THR A 131 24.90 6.10 -6.19
C THR A 131 25.44 5.20 -5.06
N ASN A 132 24.58 4.54 -4.31
CA ASN A 132 24.98 3.48 -3.38
C ASN A 132 24.62 2.11 -3.92
N ARG A 133 25.28 1.07 -3.39
CA ARG A 133 25.12 -0.30 -3.87
C ARG A 133 23.69 -0.82 -3.75
N TYR A 134 22.93 -0.40 -2.74
CA TYR A 134 21.53 -0.77 -2.59
C TYR A 134 20.66 -0.14 -3.69
N ASP A 135 20.79 1.16 -3.93
CA ASP A 135 20.01 1.88 -4.94
C ASP A 135 20.40 1.48 -6.37
N ALA A 136 21.68 1.13 -6.60
CA ALA A 136 22.11 0.52 -7.84
C ALA A 136 21.36 -0.79 -8.11
N LEU A 137 21.25 -1.66 -7.11
CA LEU A 137 20.47 -2.91 -7.22
C LEU A 137 18.98 -2.64 -7.39
N ALA A 138 18.41 -1.69 -6.64
CA ALA A 138 16.99 -1.32 -6.75
C ALA A 138 16.63 -0.85 -8.17
N SER A 139 17.55 -0.14 -8.84
CA SER A 139 17.33 0.36 -10.20
C SER A 139 17.27 -0.72 -11.30
N ALA A 140 17.63 -1.97 -11.00
CA ALA A 140 17.51 -3.07 -11.97
C ALA A 140 16.04 -3.34 -12.34
N HIS A 141 15.12 -3.12 -11.40
CA HIS A 141 13.68 -3.31 -11.58
C HIS A 141 13.02 -1.99 -12.03
N ASP A 142 13.39 -1.54 -13.23
CA ASP A 142 12.89 -0.29 -13.82
C ASP A 142 12.92 -0.37 -15.36
N GLY A 143 12.21 0.54 -16.02
CA GLY A 143 12.13 0.63 -17.49
C GLY A 143 11.73 -0.69 -18.14
N ALA A 144 12.51 -1.14 -19.14
CA ALA A 144 12.24 -2.36 -19.89
C ALA A 144 12.17 -3.64 -19.02
N ALA A 145 12.81 -3.65 -17.85
CA ALA A 145 12.74 -4.79 -16.94
C ALA A 145 11.34 -5.00 -16.37
N ILE A 146 10.51 -3.97 -16.24
CA ILE A 146 9.14 -4.12 -15.73
C ILE A 146 8.33 -5.06 -16.63
N ALA A 147 8.38 -4.85 -17.95
CA ALA A 147 7.72 -5.72 -18.91
C ALA A 147 8.34 -7.13 -18.99
N SER A 148 9.60 -7.30 -18.59
CA SER A 148 10.27 -8.61 -18.52
C SER A 148 9.93 -9.36 -17.23
N ALA A 149 9.69 -8.63 -16.14
CA ALA A 149 9.55 -9.16 -14.78
C ALA A 149 8.09 -9.33 -14.33
N HIS A 150 7.11 -8.73 -15.01
CA HIS A 150 5.70 -8.72 -14.59
C HIS A 150 4.73 -9.06 -15.71
N PHE A 151 3.51 -9.43 -15.35
CA PHE A 151 2.40 -9.66 -16.29
C PHE A 151 2.64 -10.80 -17.29
N GLY A 152 3.50 -11.76 -16.94
CA GLY A 152 3.79 -12.90 -17.80
C GLY A 152 4.61 -14.01 -17.15
N PRO A 153 4.94 -15.07 -17.93
CA PRO A 153 5.48 -16.32 -17.39
C PRO A 153 6.89 -16.22 -16.82
N ASN A 154 7.62 -15.15 -17.14
CA ASN A 154 8.94 -14.91 -16.55
C ASN A 154 8.87 -14.28 -15.15
N PHE A 155 7.69 -13.88 -14.66
CA PHE A 155 7.54 -13.25 -13.34
C PHE A 155 8.33 -13.94 -12.22
N PRO A 156 8.17 -15.25 -11.96
CA PRO A 156 8.92 -15.88 -10.89
C PRO A 156 10.40 -16.09 -11.24
N GLY A 157 10.73 -16.29 -12.53
CA GLY A 157 12.11 -16.51 -13.01
C GLY A 157 12.98 -15.28 -12.88
N TRP A 158 12.49 -14.12 -13.33
CA TRP A 158 13.20 -12.83 -13.24
C TRP A 158 13.47 -12.47 -11.77
N HIS A 159 12.43 -12.55 -10.92
CA HIS A 159 12.56 -12.21 -9.51
C HIS A 159 13.47 -13.20 -8.76
N ARG A 160 13.46 -14.49 -9.10
CA ARG A 160 14.39 -15.48 -8.53
C ARG A 160 15.86 -15.12 -8.82
N GLU A 161 16.17 -14.71 -10.04
CA GLU A 161 17.52 -14.28 -10.41
C GLU A 161 17.89 -12.93 -9.77
N TYR A 162 16.91 -12.02 -9.64
CA TYR A 162 17.12 -10.76 -8.95
C TYR A 162 17.44 -10.95 -7.45
N LEU A 163 16.71 -11.83 -6.76
CA LEU A 163 17.01 -12.20 -5.36
C LEU A 163 18.40 -12.82 -5.22
N LYS A 164 18.87 -13.53 -6.25
CA LYS A 164 20.22 -14.11 -6.30
C LYS A 164 21.30 -13.05 -6.38
N LEU A 165 21.12 -12.02 -7.21
CA LEU A 165 22.01 -10.88 -7.25
C LEU A 165 22.04 -10.12 -5.93
N PHE A 166 20.87 -9.86 -5.33
CA PHE A 166 20.79 -9.19 -4.04
C PHE A 166 21.49 -9.99 -2.93
N GLU A 167 21.26 -11.30 -2.85
CA GLU A 167 21.93 -12.19 -1.90
C GLU A 167 23.45 -12.23 -2.14
N ALA A 168 23.92 -12.25 -3.39
CA ALA A 168 25.34 -12.22 -3.71
C ALA A 168 26.03 -10.91 -3.30
N ALA A 169 25.31 -9.78 -3.38
CA ALA A 169 25.76 -8.47 -2.91
C ALA A 169 25.82 -8.40 -1.38
N LEU A 170 24.80 -8.90 -0.68
CA LEU A 170 24.85 -9.02 0.79
C LEU A 170 26.03 -9.87 1.25
N GLN A 171 26.37 -10.91 0.49
CA GLN A 171 27.50 -11.79 0.78
C GLN A 171 28.87 -11.19 0.48
N GLU A 172 28.96 -10.08 -0.28
CA GLU A 172 30.20 -9.28 -0.34
C GLU A 172 30.46 -8.55 0.98
N ILE A 173 29.40 -8.20 1.71
CA ILE A 173 29.50 -7.58 3.02
C ILE A 173 29.76 -8.64 4.08
N ASP A 174 28.99 -9.72 4.07
CA ASP A 174 29.09 -10.80 5.03
C ASP A 174 28.68 -12.12 4.40
N ASN A 175 29.67 -12.98 4.16
CA ASN A 175 29.47 -14.26 3.48
C ASN A 175 28.59 -15.27 4.25
N GLN A 176 28.22 -14.98 5.50
CA GLN A 176 27.31 -15.82 6.28
C GLN A 176 25.84 -15.45 6.07
N VAL A 177 25.55 -14.30 5.45
CA VAL A 177 24.19 -13.86 5.18
C VAL A 177 23.51 -14.82 4.20
N THR A 178 22.28 -15.18 4.57
CA THR A 178 21.33 -15.90 3.73
C THR A 178 20.04 -15.10 3.74
N LEU A 179 19.46 -14.88 2.56
CA LEU A 179 18.28 -14.04 2.41
C LEU A 179 17.07 -14.66 3.16
N PRO A 180 16.47 -13.98 4.15
CA PRO A 180 15.24 -14.46 4.74
C PRO A 180 14.03 -14.13 3.87
N PHE A 181 12.89 -14.74 4.19
CA PHE A 181 11.61 -14.41 3.58
C PHE A 181 10.59 -13.91 4.63
N PHE A 182 9.61 -13.13 4.16
CA PHE A 182 8.49 -12.64 4.94
C PHE A 182 7.21 -13.41 4.56
N ASP A 183 6.83 -14.40 5.37
CA ASP A 183 5.57 -15.12 5.19
C ASP A 183 4.39 -14.30 5.74
N SER A 184 3.77 -13.53 4.86
CA SER A 184 2.63 -12.66 5.20
C SER A 184 1.37 -13.41 5.65
N ARG A 185 1.29 -14.74 5.48
CA ARG A 185 0.18 -15.54 6.03
C ARG A 185 0.16 -15.52 7.56
N LEU A 186 1.31 -15.37 8.19
CA LEU A 186 1.40 -15.28 9.66
C LEU A 186 0.77 -13.97 10.16
N ASP A 187 0.89 -12.91 9.37
CA ASP A 187 0.33 -11.57 9.62
C ASP A 187 -1.15 -11.52 9.29
N TYR A 188 -1.57 -12.19 8.21
CA TYR A 188 -2.98 -12.40 7.87
C TYR A 188 -3.75 -13.05 9.03
N ASN A 189 -3.11 -13.88 9.84
CA ASN A 189 -3.78 -14.56 10.96
C ASN A 189 -3.95 -13.66 12.21
N LEU A 190 -3.47 -12.42 12.18
CA LEU A 190 -3.75 -11.40 13.20
C LEU A 190 -5.15 -10.83 13.05
N GLU A 191 -5.68 -10.26 14.14
CA GLU A 191 -6.90 -9.44 14.07
C GLU A 191 -6.66 -8.17 13.26
N ASP A 192 -5.46 -7.59 13.43
CA ASP A 192 -5.01 -6.43 12.69
C ASP A 192 -3.56 -6.64 12.24
N PRO A 193 -3.30 -6.88 10.93
CA PRO A 193 -1.95 -7.02 10.41
C PRO A 193 -1.05 -5.79 10.63
N ARG A 194 -1.62 -4.59 10.83
CA ARG A 194 -0.86 -3.36 11.15
C ARG A 194 -0.20 -3.44 12.52
N GLU A 195 -0.71 -4.28 13.41
CA GLU A 195 -0.13 -4.52 14.73
C GLU A 195 0.96 -5.58 14.72
N SER A 196 1.31 -6.17 13.57
CA SER A 196 2.40 -7.15 13.47
C SER A 196 3.72 -6.61 14.02
N ASN A 197 4.47 -7.48 14.68
CA ASN A 197 5.84 -7.19 15.12
C ASN A 197 6.82 -6.96 13.95
N PHE A 198 6.48 -7.39 12.74
CA PHE A 198 7.26 -7.13 11.53
C PHE A 198 7.41 -5.62 11.27
N TRP A 199 6.40 -4.84 11.66
CA TRP A 199 6.39 -3.37 11.61
C TRP A 199 6.95 -2.72 12.88
N GLY A 200 7.95 -3.37 13.49
CA GLY A 200 8.62 -2.95 14.71
C GLY A 200 10.11 -2.67 14.50
N GLU A 201 10.75 -2.10 15.52
CA GLU A 201 12.16 -1.67 15.47
C GLU A 201 13.16 -2.80 15.27
N ASN A 202 12.79 -4.03 15.67
CA ASN A 202 13.63 -5.21 15.47
C ASN A 202 13.58 -5.78 14.04
N PHE A 203 12.70 -5.24 13.18
CA PHE A 203 12.42 -5.72 11.83
C PHE A 203 12.39 -4.54 10.85
N MET A 204 11.28 -4.26 10.17
CA MET A 204 11.27 -3.37 9.00
C MET A 204 10.98 -1.91 9.34
N GLY A 205 10.69 -1.58 10.60
CA GLY A 205 10.28 -0.25 11.01
C GLY A 205 8.79 0.04 10.76
N ASP A 206 8.40 1.30 10.91
CA ASP A 206 7.00 1.72 10.81
C ASP A 206 6.36 1.37 9.47
N HIS A 207 5.05 1.09 9.50
CA HIS A 207 4.25 0.81 8.30
C HIS A 207 3.44 2.01 7.81
N GLN A 208 3.49 3.16 8.50
CA GLN A 208 2.66 4.32 8.18
C GLN A 208 3.51 5.58 8.09
N GLY A 209 3.30 6.36 7.02
CA GLY A 209 4.03 7.58 6.76
C GLY A 209 5.46 7.33 6.29
N VAL A 210 6.28 8.37 6.40
CA VAL A 210 7.74 8.24 6.26
C VAL A 210 8.25 7.30 7.34
N VAL A 211 9.06 6.32 6.94
CA VAL A 211 9.66 5.37 7.88
C VAL A 211 10.61 6.12 8.80
N SER A 212 10.22 6.29 10.07
CA SER A 212 10.95 7.11 11.05
C SER A 212 11.55 6.30 12.21
N ARG A 213 11.13 5.03 12.38
CA ARG A 213 11.69 4.08 13.35
C ARG A 213 12.17 2.79 12.70
N GLY A 214 12.99 2.05 13.43
CA GLY A 214 13.63 0.81 12.97
C GLY A 214 14.91 1.05 12.15
N PRO A 215 15.48 0.00 11.55
CA PRO A 215 16.80 0.04 10.93
C PRO A 215 16.84 0.84 9.62
N PHE A 216 15.70 1.06 8.98
CA PHE A 216 15.58 1.75 7.69
C PHE A 216 15.00 3.16 7.80
N LYS A 217 15.06 3.74 9.00
CA LYS A 217 14.54 5.09 9.26
C LYS A 217 15.22 6.14 8.38
N PHE A 218 14.41 7.05 7.83
CA PHE A 218 14.83 8.18 6.99
C PHE A 218 15.67 7.77 5.77
N TRP A 219 15.54 6.53 5.32
CA TRP A 219 16.09 6.12 4.04
C TRP A 219 15.48 6.96 2.93
N ARG A 220 16.33 7.34 1.97
CA ARG A 220 15.92 8.00 0.74
C ARG A 220 16.09 7.03 -0.41
N GLN A 221 15.21 7.10 -1.40
CA GLN A 221 15.35 6.41 -2.68
C GLN A 221 16.43 7.12 -3.52
N ARG A 222 16.81 6.53 -4.66
CA ARG A 222 17.81 7.12 -5.59
C ARG A 222 17.42 8.54 -6.07
N ASN A 223 16.12 8.76 -6.24
CA ASN A 223 15.52 10.04 -6.65
C ASN A 223 15.40 11.07 -5.49
N GLY A 224 15.88 10.73 -4.29
CA GLY A 224 15.83 11.62 -3.12
C GLY A 224 14.53 11.56 -2.31
N ALA A 225 13.46 10.94 -2.82
CA ALA A 225 12.21 10.75 -2.08
C ALA A 225 12.46 9.90 -0.83
N PHE A 226 11.72 10.16 0.25
CA PHE A 226 11.81 9.32 1.43
C PHE A 226 11.18 7.94 1.20
N LEU A 227 11.66 6.95 1.94
CA LEU A 227 10.96 5.68 2.09
C LEU A 227 9.68 5.90 2.89
N GLU A 228 8.53 5.55 2.28
CA GLU A 228 7.21 5.75 2.87
C GLU A 228 6.32 4.52 2.70
N ARG A 229 5.39 4.33 3.63
CA ARG A 229 4.42 3.22 3.63
C ARG A 229 3.06 3.71 4.08
N ASN A 230 1.99 3.09 3.59
CA ASN A 230 0.60 3.38 3.96
C ASN A 230 -0.12 2.08 4.36
N GLY A 231 0.49 1.36 5.30
CA GLY A 231 0.16 0.00 5.68
C GLY A 231 -1.28 -0.20 6.10
N GLY A 232 -2.02 -1.00 5.32
CA GLY A 232 -3.41 -1.37 5.57
C GLY A 232 -4.43 -0.29 5.24
N ALA A 233 -4.07 0.71 4.43
CA ALA A 233 -5.03 1.62 3.80
C ALA A 233 -5.90 0.89 2.75
N SER A 234 -5.29 -0.05 2.02
CA SER A 234 -6.01 -1.04 1.21
C SER A 234 -5.20 -2.34 1.12
N GLY A 235 -5.50 -3.21 0.15
CA GLY A 235 -4.81 -4.46 -0.08
C GLY A 235 -5.04 -5.51 1.01
N SER A 236 -4.27 -6.59 0.96
CA SER A 236 -4.31 -7.63 2.00
C SER A 236 -3.01 -8.38 2.10
N MET A 237 -2.69 -8.85 3.31
CA MET A 237 -1.75 -9.94 3.49
C MET A 237 -2.24 -11.20 2.79
N ILE A 238 -1.34 -12.11 2.43
CA ILE A 238 -1.71 -13.33 1.73
C ILE A 238 -2.43 -14.28 2.68
N SER A 239 -3.63 -14.74 2.28
CA SER A 239 -4.39 -15.70 3.07
C SER A 239 -3.83 -17.12 2.92
N PRO A 240 -3.98 -17.99 3.94
CA PRO A 240 -3.66 -19.41 3.80
C PRO A 240 -4.46 -20.11 2.69
N SER A 241 -5.69 -19.68 2.40
CA SER A 241 -6.49 -20.18 1.27
C SER A 241 -5.91 -19.75 -0.07
N GLY A 242 -5.43 -18.51 -0.21
CA GLY A 242 -4.79 -18.04 -1.44
C GLY A 242 -3.61 -18.90 -1.85
N ILE A 243 -2.70 -19.21 -0.91
CA ILE A 243 -1.60 -20.15 -1.20
C ILE A 243 -2.10 -21.56 -1.51
N ARG A 244 -3.17 -22.03 -0.86
CA ARG A 244 -3.76 -23.34 -1.22
C ARG A 244 -4.33 -23.35 -2.64
N ASN A 245 -4.90 -22.23 -3.11
CA ASN A 245 -5.41 -22.12 -4.48
C ASN A 245 -4.25 -22.26 -5.48
N VAL A 246 -3.17 -21.49 -5.33
CA VAL A 246 -1.97 -21.61 -6.18
C VAL A 246 -1.44 -23.06 -6.16
N LEU A 247 -1.25 -23.63 -4.97
CA LEU A 247 -0.73 -24.99 -4.80
C LEU A 247 -1.71 -26.11 -5.20
N SER A 248 -2.95 -25.78 -5.58
CA SER A 248 -3.92 -26.74 -6.11
C SER A 248 -3.66 -27.07 -7.58
N LYS A 249 -2.97 -26.18 -8.30
CA LYS A 249 -2.61 -26.34 -9.71
C LYS A 249 -1.33 -27.17 -9.88
N ARG A 250 -1.05 -27.58 -11.12
CA ARG A 250 0.07 -28.48 -11.44
C ARG A 250 0.92 -28.04 -12.64
N ARG A 251 0.47 -27.02 -13.38
CA ARG A 251 1.17 -26.44 -14.54
C ARG A 251 1.34 -24.94 -14.36
N ASN A 252 2.49 -24.39 -14.77
CA ASN A 252 2.75 -22.96 -14.63
C ASN A 252 1.73 -22.10 -15.39
N ILE A 253 1.19 -22.61 -16.50
CA ILE A 253 0.14 -21.93 -17.28
C ILE A 253 -1.12 -21.63 -16.44
N ASP A 254 -1.39 -22.43 -15.39
CA ASP A 254 -2.58 -22.26 -14.55
C ASP A 254 -2.40 -21.19 -13.46
N ILE A 255 -1.16 -20.74 -13.20
CA ILE A 255 -0.83 -19.82 -12.09
C ILE A 255 -0.07 -18.57 -12.52
N LEU A 256 0.38 -18.49 -13.78
CA LEU A 256 1.09 -17.35 -14.35
C LEU A 256 0.26 -16.64 -15.43
N ALA A 257 0.42 -15.32 -15.49
CA ALA A 257 -0.16 -14.49 -16.53
C ALA A 257 0.40 -14.84 -17.94
N PRO A 258 -0.36 -14.56 -19.02
CA PRO A 258 -1.72 -14.01 -19.00
C PRO A 258 -2.82 -15.06 -18.80
N TRP A 259 -2.50 -16.35 -18.71
CA TRP A 259 -3.50 -17.42 -18.76
C TRP A 259 -4.18 -17.74 -17.43
N ALA A 260 -3.52 -17.49 -16.31
CA ALA A 260 -4.05 -17.87 -15.01
C ALA A 260 -5.39 -17.17 -14.69
N ASP A 261 -6.39 -17.97 -14.30
CA ASP A 261 -7.61 -17.46 -13.68
C ASP A 261 -7.25 -16.69 -12.40
N GLU A 262 -7.96 -15.60 -12.14
CA GLU A 262 -7.64 -14.64 -11.09
C GLU A 262 -7.51 -15.27 -9.68
N ARG A 263 -8.17 -16.41 -9.44
CA ARG A 263 -8.12 -17.16 -8.18
C ARG A 263 -6.82 -17.92 -7.95
N PHE A 264 -6.05 -18.15 -9.01
CA PHE A 264 -4.85 -19.00 -8.98
C PHE A 264 -3.58 -18.23 -9.37
N GLY A 265 -3.72 -17.02 -9.91
CA GLY A 265 -2.60 -16.15 -10.26
C GLY A 265 -1.66 -15.89 -9.07
N LEU A 266 -0.42 -16.33 -9.16
CA LEU A 266 0.59 -16.10 -8.13
C LEU A 266 0.89 -14.59 -7.97
N GLU A 267 0.96 -13.88 -9.09
CA GLU A 267 1.22 -12.44 -9.14
C GLU A 267 0.08 -11.64 -8.47
N ASN A 268 -1.18 -12.07 -8.59
CA ASN A 268 -2.32 -11.42 -7.91
C ASN A 268 -2.17 -11.42 -6.37
N TYR A 269 -1.77 -12.56 -5.79
CA TYR A 269 -1.55 -12.65 -4.35
C TYR A 269 -0.32 -11.85 -3.91
N HIS A 270 0.68 -11.76 -4.76
CA HIS A 270 1.84 -10.91 -4.57
C HIS A 270 1.46 -9.42 -4.57
N ASP A 271 0.67 -8.98 -5.55
CA ASP A 271 0.23 -7.60 -5.74
C ASP A 271 -0.58 -7.09 -4.56
N ALA A 272 -1.43 -7.94 -3.98
CA ALA A 272 -2.22 -7.59 -2.80
C ALA A 272 -1.36 -7.13 -1.60
N VAL A 273 -0.13 -7.63 -1.46
CA VAL A 273 0.81 -7.19 -0.42
C VAL A 273 1.52 -5.90 -0.79
N HIS A 274 1.84 -5.68 -2.07
CA HIS A 274 2.35 -4.39 -2.55
C HIS A 274 1.36 -3.27 -2.25
N VAL A 275 0.08 -3.49 -2.60
CA VAL A 275 -1.02 -2.57 -2.28
C VAL A 275 -1.17 -2.41 -0.77
N TRP A 276 -1.07 -3.50 0.00
CA TRP A 276 -1.20 -3.42 1.46
C TRP A 276 -0.13 -2.57 2.12
N VAL A 277 1.13 -2.71 1.71
CA VAL A 277 2.21 -1.89 2.27
C VAL A 277 2.08 -0.44 1.80
N GLY A 278 1.65 -0.24 0.55
CA GLY A 278 1.42 1.08 -0.04
C GLY A 278 2.70 1.94 -0.12
N GLY A 279 2.53 3.23 -0.39
CA GLY A 279 3.66 4.16 -0.45
C GLY A 279 4.69 3.73 -1.50
N THR A 280 5.96 3.62 -1.11
CA THR A 280 7.05 3.19 -2.02
C THR A 280 6.80 1.83 -2.66
N MET A 281 6.13 0.90 -1.95
CA MET A 281 5.79 -0.44 -2.46
C MET A 281 4.66 -0.46 -3.50
N LEU A 282 3.91 0.64 -3.66
CA LEU A 282 2.80 0.74 -4.63
C LEU A 282 3.29 1.03 -6.06
N GLY A 283 4.42 1.71 -6.20
CA GLY A 283 5.04 1.96 -7.51
C GLY A 283 5.87 0.76 -7.92
N VAL A 284 5.55 0.13 -9.05
CA VAL A 284 6.26 -1.09 -9.50
C VAL A 284 7.76 -0.85 -9.61
N ASN A 285 8.19 0.26 -10.23
CA ASN A 285 9.60 0.62 -10.40
C ASN A 285 10.26 1.20 -9.13
N THR A 286 9.49 1.63 -8.12
CA THR A 286 10.04 2.19 -6.88
C THR A 286 10.09 1.17 -5.75
N ALA A 287 9.26 0.13 -5.79
CA ALA A 287 9.09 -0.86 -4.74
C ALA A 287 10.40 -1.49 -4.22
N PRO A 288 11.39 -1.85 -5.07
CA PRO A 288 12.68 -2.39 -4.59
C PRO A 288 13.49 -1.42 -3.71
N SER A 289 13.14 -0.13 -3.69
CA SER A 289 13.75 0.84 -2.77
C SER A 289 13.37 0.57 -1.31
N ASP A 290 12.29 -0.17 -1.05
CA ASP A 290 11.91 -0.66 0.27
C ASP A 290 12.49 -2.07 0.51
N PRO A 291 13.28 -2.31 1.58
CA PRO A 291 13.79 -3.64 1.91
C PRO A 291 12.72 -4.73 2.05
N VAL A 292 11.47 -4.36 2.37
CA VAL A 292 10.33 -5.31 2.42
C VAL A 292 10.17 -6.06 1.10
N PHE A 293 10.46 -5.41 -0.04
CA PHE A 293 10.41 -6.00 -1.38
C PHE A 293 11.13 -7.35 -1.43
N TYR A 294 12.41 -7.38 -1.04
CA TYR A 294 13.23 -8.58 -1.17
C TYR A 294 12.75 -9.73 -0.28
N LEU A 295 12.21 -9.42 0.91
CA LEU A 295 11.67 -10.44 1.81
C LEU A 295 10.33 -10.99 1.29
N HIS A 296 9.48 -10.13 0.74
CA HIS A 296 8.22 -10.50 0.12
C HIS A 296 8.44 -11.37 -1.12
N HIS A 297 9.30 -10.94 -2.05
CA HIS A 297 9.64 -11.73 -3.23
C HIS A 297 10.35 -13.04 -2.90
N CYS A 298 11.17 -13.10 -1.84
CA CYS A 298 11.74 -14.35 -1.35
C CYS A 298 10.64 -15.32 -0.83
N PHE A 299 9.53 -14.79 -0.30
CA PHE A 299 8.37 -15.61 0.06
C PHE A 299 7.54 -16.04 -1.16
N ILE A 300 7.41 -15.19 -2.18
CA ILE A 300 6.76 -15.58 -3.44
C ILE A 300 7.56 -16.69 -4.14
N ASP A 301 8.90 -16.59 -4.16
CA ASP A 301 9.76 -17.65 -4.68
C ASP A 301 9.70 -18.94 -3.83
N TYR A 302 9.57 -18.82 -2.50
CA TYR A 302 9.26 -19.97 -1.62
C TYR A 302 7.97 -20.67 -2.04
N VAL A 303 6.89 -19.92 -2.30
CA VAL A 303 5.60 -20.48 -2.72
C VAL A 303 5.70 -21.12 -4.10
N TRP A 304 6.36 -20.46 -5.05
CA TRP A 304 6.57 -21.02 -6.39
C TRP A 304 7.41 -22.29 -6.33
N GLU A 305 8.43 -22.35 -5.47
CA GLU A 305 9.18 -23.59 -5.28
C GLU A 305 8.32 -24.70 -4.65
N GLU A 306 7.48 -24.40 -3.65
CA GLU A 306 6.51 -25.38 -3.13
C GLU A 306 5.53 -25.89 -4.21
N PHE A 307 5.17 -25.03 -5.17
CA PHE A 307 4.40 -25.40 -6.34
C PHE A 307 5.19 -26.31 -7.29
N ARG A 308 6.45 -25.94 -7.63
CA ARG A 308 7.32 -26.70 -8.53
C ARG A 308 7.52 -28.14 -8.06
N GLN A 309 7.69 -28.33 -6.75
CA GLN A 309 7.81 -29.66 -6.12
C GLN A 309 6.52 -30.49 -6.18
N LYS A 310 5.38 -29.91 -6.58
CA LYS A 310 4.09 -30.59 -6.73
C LYS A 310 3.66 -30.76 -8.19
N GLN A 311 4.44 -30.26 -9.15
CA GLN A 311 4.10 -30.40 -10.56
C GLN A 311 4.10 -31.86 -10.99
N THR A 312 3.27 -32.18 -11.99
CA THR A 312 3.20 -33.51 -12.60
C THR A 312 4.05 -33.63 -13.86
N VAL A 313 4.77 -32.56 -14.20
CA VAL A 313 5.68 -32.43 -15.35
C VAL A 313 7.04 -32.00 -14.85
N ASP A 314 8.08 -32.11 -15.68
CA ASP A 314 9.40 -31.56 -15.35
C ASP A 314 9.31 -30.04 -15.19
N PRO A 315 9.55 -29.50 -13.98
CA PRO A 315 9.48 -28.06 -13.71
C PRO A 315 10.39 -27.21 -14.58
N GLU A 316 11.53 -27.72 -15.08
CA GLU A 316 12.44 -26.94 -15.93
C GLU A 316 11.89 -26.73 -17.34
N SER A 317 11.08 -27.67 -17.81
CA SER A 317 10.48 -27.66 -19.14
C SER A 317 9.11 -26.97 -19.19
N ASP A 318 8.49 -26.71 -18.04
CA ASP A 318 7.13 -26.18 -17.95
C ASP A 318 7.05 -24.65 -18.03
N TYR A 319 7.76 -24.05 -18.99
CA TYR A 319 7.67 -22.61 -19.28
C TYR A 319 6.54 -22.37 -20.29
N PRO A 320 5.42 -21.72 -19.92
CA PRO A 320 4.32 -21.49 -20.85
C PRO A 320 4.65 -20.29 -21.76
N PHE A 321 4.46 -20.45 -23.07
CA PHE A 321 4.62 -19.37 -24.04
C PHE A 321 3.79 -19.62 -25.30
N ASP A 322 2.94 -18.66 -25.66
CA ASP A 322 2.19 -18.62 -26.91
C ASP A 322 2.04 -17.14 -27.37
N GLN A 323 1.24 -16.89 -28.41
CA GLN A 323 1.04 -15.55 -28.98
C GLN A 323 0.36 -14.54 -28.05
N SER A 324 -0.27 -15.00 -26.95
CA SER A 324 -0.91 -14.12 -25.97
C SER A 324 0.08 -13.49 -24.99
N ALA A 325 1.27 -14.08 -24.82
CA ALA A 325 2.31 -13.55 -23.95
C ALA A 325 3.09 -12.43 -24.63
N SER A 326 3.45 -11.39 -23.86
CA SER A 326 4.31 -10.31 -24.37
C SER A 326 5.66 -10.86 -24.84
N PRO A 327 6.25 -10.32 -25.93
CA PRO A 327 7.59 -10.69 -26.41
C PRO A 327 8.69 -10.55 -25.35
N SER A 328 8.50 -9.70 -24.34
CA SER A 328 9.39 -9.56 -23.18
C SER A 328 9.50 -10.84 -22.33
N HIS A 329 8.55 -11.77 -22.49
CA HIS A 329 8.56 -13.09 -21.85
C HIS A 329 8.91 -14.23 -22.80
N ALA A 330 9.43 -13.96 -24.01
CA ALA A 330 9.91 -15.04 -24.87
C ALA A 330 10.97 -15.88 -24.13
N PRO A 331 10.91 -17.21 -24.18
CA PRO A 331 11.73 -18.09 -23.33
C PRO A 331 13.24 -17.87 -23.54
N ASN A 332 13.66 -17.57 -24.77
CA ASN A 332 15.05 -17.33 -25.13
C ASN A 332 15.50 -15.87 -24.98
N ARG A 333 14.61 -14.95 -24.61
CA ARG A 333 14.98 -13.56 -24.37
C ARG A 333 15.81 -13.47 -23.09
N ILE A 334 16.85 -12.63 -23.11
CA ILE A 334 17.66 -12.32 -21.94
C ILE A 334 16.83 -11.49 -20.95
N MET A 335 16.90 -11.84 -19.66
CA MET A 335 16.26 -11.09 -18.59
C MET A 335 16.79 -9.65 -18.57
N ASP A 336 15.90 -8.70 -18.82
CA ASP A 336 16.26 -7.29 -18.94
C ASP A 336 16.81 -6.75 -17.60
N ASN A 337 17.83 -5.88 -17.68
CA ASN A 337 18.55 -5.25 -16.57
C ASN A 337 19.20 -6.19 -15.53
N LEU A 338 19.23 -7.50 -15.76
CA LEU A 338 19.99 -8.44 -14.94
C LEU A 338 21.32 -8.76 -15.66
N GLU A 339 22.43 -8.25 -15.14
CA GLU A 339 23.80 -8.44 -15.70
C GLU A 339 24.29 -9.92 -15.69
N THR A 340 23.42 -10.83 -15.28
CA THR A 340 23.62 -12.29 -15.26
C THR A 340 23.51 -12.90 -16.65
N ARG A 341 22.94 -12.20 -17.64
CA ARG A 341 22.77 -12.69 -19.03
C ARG A 341 22.00 -14.02 -19.11
N LYS A 342 21.14 -14.29 -18.14
CA LYS A 342 20.24 -15.44 -18.15
C LYS A 342 19.10 -15.18 -19.11
N ARG A 343 18.64 -16.22 -19.81
CA ARG A 343 17.38 -16.18 -20.54
C ARG A 343 16.23 -16.41 -19.57
N ASN A 344 15.04 -15.99 -19.94
CA ASN A 344 13.83 -16.18 -19.15
C ASN A 344 13.61 -17.65 -18.73
N ILE A 345 13.80 -18.58 -19.67
CA ILE A 345 13.68 -20.03 -19.39
C ILE A 345 14.73 -20.53 -18.40
N ASP A 346 15.90 -19.89 -18.30
CA ASP A 346 16.95 -20.33 -17.37
C ASP A 346 16.53 -20.12 -15.90
N GLY A 347 15.60 -19.20 -15.63
CA GLY A 347 15.03 -18.98 -14.29
C GLY A 347 14.24 -20.19 -13.75
N TYR A 348 13.88 -21.13 -14.62
CA TYR A 348 13.12 -22.35 -14.28
C TYR A 348 14.03 -23.53 -13.93
N SER A 349 15.35 -23.37 -13.93
CA SER A 349 16.27 -24.46 -13.60
C SER A 349 16.10 -24.97 -12.15
N ASN A 350 16.22 -26.28 -11.93
CA ASN A 350 16.28 -26.85 -10.59
C ASN A 350 17.59 -26.53 -9.87
N ASP A 351 18.65 -26.15 -10.59
CA ASP A 351 19.96 -25.81 -10.00
C ASP A 351 19.84 -24.75 -8.89
N TYR A 352 18.86 -23.85 -8.97
CA TYR A 352 18.59 -22.86 -7.92
C TYR A 352 18.41 -23.48 -6.54
N THR A 353 17.55 -24.50 -6.44
CA THR A 353 17.21 -25.18 -5.19
C THR A 353 17.99 -26.47 -4.97
N ASP A 354 18.56 -27.02 -6.05
CA ASP A 354 19.40 -28.21 -6.03
C ASP A 354 20.86 -27.93 -5.67
N GLN A 355 21.39 -26.76 -6.00
CA GLN A 355 22.80 -26.46 -5.80
C GLN A 355 23.01 -25.24 -4.90
N TYR A 356 22.21 -24.18 -5.02
CA TYR A 356 22.58 -22.90 -4.42
C TYR A 356 21.92 -22.59 -3.06
N TYR A 357 20.61 -22.76 -2.93
CA TYR A 357 19.91 -22.56 -1.66
C TYR A 357 18.80 -23.58 -1.47
N ARG A 358 18.24 -23.66 -0.27
CA ARG A 358 17.00 -24.36 0.04
C ARG A 358 16.13 -23.48 0.92
N TYR A 359 14.85 -23.78 0.95
CA TYR A 359 13.91 -23.16 1.87
C TYR A 359 13.70 -24.01 3.11
N ALA A 360 13.77 -23.39 4.29
CA ALA A 360 13.17 -23.97 5.49
C ALA A 360 11.66 -23.83 5.41
N LYS A 361 10.92 -24.87 5.82
CA LYS A 361 9.46 -24.80 5.89
C LYS A 361 9.01 -23.67 6.82
N SER A 362 8.12 -22.82 6.33
CA SER A 362 7.50 -21.80 7.17
C SER A 362 6.63 -22.43 8.28
N PRO A 363 6.69 -21.94 9.53
CA PRO A 363 5.92 -22.49 10.63
C PRO A 363 4.46 -22.01 10.60
N THR A 364 3.67 -22.54 9.68
CA THR A 364 2.26 -22.10 9.46
C THR A 364 1.25 -22.71 10.42
N THR A 365 1.62 -23.77 11.14
CA THR A 365 0.74 -24.42 12.13
C THR A 365 1.13 -24.07 13.56
N CYS A 366 0.16 -24.06 14.47
CA CYS A 366 0.37 -23.80 15.88
C CYS A 366 1.41 -24.75 16.51
N ARG A 367 1.45 -26.03 16.09
CA ARG A 367 2.45 -27.00 16.56
C ARG A 367 3.89 -26.58 16.20
N GLN A 368 4.07 -25.92 15.05
CA GLN A 368 5.39 -25.51 14.57
C GLN A 368 5.92 -24.23 15.21
N CYS A 369 5.08 -23.37 15.79
CA CYS A 369 5.55 -22.09 16.35
C CYS A 369 5.31 -21.91 17.85
N ARG A 370 4.41 -22.68 18.46
CA ARG A 370 4.09 -22.57 19.89
C ARG A 370 5.36 -22.77 20.73
N ASN A 371 5.73 -21.73 21.48
CA ASN A 371 6.91 -21.67 22.36
C ASN A 371 8.25 -21.90 21.66
N GLN A 372 8.31 -21.85 20.31
CA GLN A 372 9.57 -22.03 19.57
C GLN A 372 10.22 -20.69 19.21
N TYR A 373 9.40 -19.71 18.81
CA TYR A 373 9.89 -18.42 18.32
C TYR A 373 9.23 -17.29 19.12
N PRO A 374 10.00 -16.30 19.61
CA PRO A 374 9.45 -15.23 20.45
C PRO A 374 8.47 -14.34 19.67
N TYR A 375 8.64 -14.24 18.36
CA TYR A 375 7.90 -13.37 17.45
C TYR A 375 6.65 -14.04 16.84
N LEU A 376 6.40 -15.31 17.16
CA LEU A 376 5.28 -16.08 16.64
C LEU A 376 4.49 -16.72 17.78
N ARG A 377 3.20 -16.97 17.52
CA ARG A 377 2.28 -17.57 18.50
C ARG A 377 1.20 -18.39 17.82
N CYS A 378 0.54 -19.23 18.59
CA CYS A 378 -0.72 -19.84 18.14
C CYS A 378 -1.75 -18.72 17.91
N GLY A 379 -2.39 -18.70 16.74
CA GLY A 379 -3.40 -17.69 16.40
C GLY A 379 -4.63 -17.78 17.29
N ASP A 380 -5.15 -16.62 17.71
CA ASP A 380 -6.39 -16.55 18.50
C ASP A 380 -7.64 -16.68 17.60
N LEU A 381 -7.58 -16.10 16.39
CA LEU A 381 -8.68 -16.06 15.41
C LEU A 381 -8.79 -17.38 14.62
N PHE A 382 -7.70 -17.83 14.04
CA PHE A 382 -7.64 -19.08 13.28
C PHE A 382 -7.00 -20.17 14.13
N ARG A 383 -7.82 -20.83 14.97
CA ARG A 383 -7.36 -21.89 15.87
C ARG A 383 -6.58 -22.96 15.10
N GLY A 384 -5.38 -23.28 15.59
CA GLY A 384 -4.50 -24.28 14.97
C GLY A 384 -3.52 -23.74 13.94
N LEU A 385 -3.69 -22.49 13.48
CA LEU A 385 -2.70 -21.81 12.64
C LEU A 385 -1.71 -21.02 13.50
N CYS A 386 -0.50 -20.84 12.98
CA CYS A 386 0.46 -19.91 13.55
C CYS A 386 0.17 -18.48 13.12
N SER A 387 0.46 -17.51 13.97
CA SER A 387 0.30 -16.10 13.71
C SER A 387 1.48 -15.31 14.26
N ALA A 388 1.73 -14.13 13.70
CA ALA A 388 2.62 -13.13 14.26
C ALA A 388 2.16 -12.71 15.68
N THR A 389 3.06 -12.12 16.45
CA THR A 389 2.70 -11.47 17.72
C THR A 389 2.51 -9.97 17.52
N ASN A 390 1.62 -9.35 18.29
CA ASN A 390 1.43 -7.89 18.25
C ASN A 390 2.66 -7.15 18.78
N ARG A 391 3.11 -6.10 18.09
CA ARG A 391 4.23 -5.23 18.48
C ARG A 391 4.08 -4.66 19.90
N ARG A 392 2.86 -4.25 20.29
CA ARG A 392 2.57 -3.68 21.63
C ARG A 392 2.74 -4.68 22.78
N ARG A 393 2.60 -5.99 22.53
CA ARG A 393 2.78 -7.02 23.57
C ARG A 393 4.26 -7.30 23.87
N MET A 394 5.18 -6.91 22.98
CA MET A 394 6.62 -7.06 23.17
C MET A 394 7.25 -5.92 23.97
N ALA A 395 6.57 -4.77 24.10
CA ALA A 395 7.04 -3.62 24.89
C ALA A 395 7.02 -3.82 26.42
N ARG A 396 6.73 -5.03 26.92
CA ARG A 396 6.87 -5.38 28.34
C ARG A 396 8.06 -6.32 28.51
N PRO A 397 9.22 -5.84 29.01
CA PRO A 397 10.28 -6.74 29.42
C PRO A 397 9.75 -7.62 30.55
N ARG A 398 9.91 -8.94 30.44
CA ARG A 398 9.83 -9.84 31.59
C ARG A 398 11.06 -9.62 32.45
N SER A 399 11.03 -8.65 33.36
CA SER A 399 12.03 -8.52 34.42
C SER A 399 11.82 -9.63 35.46
N ASN A 400 12.25 -10.84 35.14
CA ASN A 400 12.51 -11.86 36.14
C ASN A 400 13.89 -11.62 36.75
N ILE A 401 14.03 -10.59 37.57
CA ILE A 401 15.10 -10.52 38.55
C ILE A 401 14.45 -10.82 39.90
N ARG A 402 14.58 -12.07 40.33
CA ARG A 402 14.39 -12.45 41.73
C ARG A 402 15.48 -11.72 42.52
N ASN A 403 15.09 -10.77 43.35
CA ASN A 403 15.96 -10.24 44.41
C ASN A 403 16.38 -11.42 45.30
N LYS A 404 17.61 -11.88 45.13
CA LYS A 404 18.34 -12.59 46.18
C LYS A 404 19.17 -11.56 46.90
N ASP A 405 18.93 -11.46 48.20
CA ASP A 405 19.72 -10.70 49.16
C ASP A 405 21.22 -10.96 48.97
N LEU A 406 21.96 -9.90 48.66
CA LEU A 406 23.37 -9.79 49.00
C LEU A 406 23.56 -8.42 49.64
N GLY A 407 23.51 -8.42 50.98
CA GLY A 407 23.81 -7.26 51.78
C GLY A 407 25.30 -6.95 51.74
N ILE A 408 25.66 -5.79 51.19
CA ILE A 408 26.89 -5.09 51.54
C ILE A 408 26.54 -3.61 51.72
N LYS A 409 26.53 -3.15 52.97
CA LYS A 409 26.52 -1.74 53.34
C LYS A 409 27.86 -1.12 52.96
N LYS A 410 27.85 0.02 52.25
CA LYS A 410 28.73 1.16 52.55
C LYS A 410 28.17 2.45 51.98
N LYS A 411 28.12 3.46 52.85
CA LYS A 411 27.69 4.84 52.65
C LYS A 411 28.54 5.54 51.58
N PHE A 412 27.94 6.41 50.78
CA PHE A 412 28.46 7.75 50.55
C PHE A 412 27.30 8.73 50.31
N SER A 413 27.38 9.84 51.03
CA SER A 413 26.48 10.99 51.01
C SER A 413 27.03 12.02 50.02
N THR A 414 26.17 12.68 49.24
CA THR A 414 26.41 14.05 48.80
C THR A 414 25.10 14.80 48.59
N THR A 415 24.94 15.81 49.43
CA THR A 415 24.00 16.93 49.42
C THR A 415 24.15 17.76 48.14
N ILE A 416 23.04 18.22 47.54
CA ILE A 416 23.03 19.31 46.57
C ILE A 416 22.32 20.52 47.20
N THR A 417 23.08 21.58 47.42
CA THR A 417 22.65 22.88 47.95
C THR A 417 22.12 23.80 46.85
N ASP A 418 20.97 24.40 47.13
CA ASP A 418 20.34 25.56 46.48
C ASP A 418 21.19 26.84 46.67
N THR A 419 21.52 27.56 45.60
CA THR A 419 21.97 28.96 45.69
C THR A 419 21.23 29.84 44.70
N ARG A 420 20.31 30.64 45.24
CA ARG A 420 19.67 31.79 44.59
C ARG A 420 20.63 32.98 44.52
N LYS A 421 20.67 33.66 43.37
CA LYS A 421 20.98 35.11 43.30
C LYS A 421 20.04 35.80 42.29
N LYS A 422 19.36 36.85 42.76
CA LYS A 422 18.51 37.79 41.99
C LYS A 422 19.37 38.87 41.32
N PRO A 423 18.86 39.52 40.26
CA PRO A 423 19.08 40.95 40.01
C PRO A 423 17.75 41.76 39.98
N PRO A 424 17.81 43.12 39.98
CA PRO A 424 16.76 43.98 40.53
C PRO A 424 15.74 44.53 39.52
N ARG A 425 14.64 45.08 40.06
CA ARG A 425 13.49 45.71 39.38
C ARG A 425 13.77 47.13 38.86
N ARG A 426 13.21 47.46 37.68
CA ARG A 426 12.60 48.74 37.19
C ARG A 426 12.27 48.54 35.69
N ARG A 427 11.24 49.07 35.01
CA ARG A 427 10.00 49.84 35.26
C ARG A 427 9.18 49.70 33.94
N ARG A 428 7.83 49.66 34.03
CA ARG A 428 6.73 49.83 33.02
C ARG A 428 7.12 50.15 31.54
N SER A 429 6.47 49.59 30.50
CA SER A 429 5.14 50.01 29.99
C SER A 429 4.61 49.11 28.84
N THR A 430 3.29 48.79 28.90
CA THR A 430 2.28 48.66 27.80
C THR A 430 2.62 47.95 26.47
N GLY A 431 1.86 46.99 25.93
CA GLY A 431 0.53 46.49 26.29
C GLY A 431 0.08 45.29 25.43
N ASP A 432 -0.86 44.56 26.03
CA ASP A 432 -1.95 43.71 25.54
C ASP A 432 -1.87 42.97 24.18
N TRP A 433 -1.90 41.64 24.26
CA TRP A 433 -2.89 40.83 23.52
C TRP A 433 -3.48 39.75 24.45
N LEU A 434 -4.80 39.74 24.49
CA LEU A 434 -5.71 39.00 25.37
C LEU A 434 -5.76 37.50 25.03
N ALA A 435 -5.64 36.65 26.06
CA ALA A 435 -6.03 35.24 26.04
C ALA A 435 -7.39 35.11 26.75
N TYR A 436 -8.31 34.32 26.18
CA TYR A 436 -9.63 34.06 26.76
C TYR A 436 -9.59 32.75 27.58
N GLU A 437 -9.80 32.87 28.89
CA GLU A 437 -9.92 31.76 29.83
C GLU A 437 -11.30 31.06 29.72
N THR A 438 -11.33 29.76 30.00
CA THR A 438 -12.57 29.00 30.22
C THR A 438 -12.69 28.59 31.69
N PHE A 439 -13.85 28.93 32.25
CA PHE A 439 -14.32 28.67 33.61
C PHE A 439 -14.41 27.17 33.95
N LEU A 440 -13.91 26.79 35.13
CA LEU A 440 -14.27 25.53 35.81
C LEU A 440 -14.77 25.83 37.22
N GLU A 441 -16.09 25.76 37.40
CA GLU A 441 -16.74 25.78 38.71
C GLU A 441 -16.52 24.46 39.47
N LYS A 442 -16.11 24.60 40.73
CA LYS A 442 -16.04 23.53 41.72
C LYS A 442 -17.41 23.32 42.37
N LYS A 443 -17.92 22.08 42.39
CA LYS A 443 -18.88 21.63 43.41
C LYS A 443 -18.41 20.36 44.10
N LYS A 444 -18.37 20.43 45.43
CA LYS A 444 -18.14 19.34 46.41
C LYS A 444 -19.49 18.71 46.81
N VAL A 445 -19.38 17.58 47.53
CA VAL A 445 -20.37 16.91 48.43
C VAL A 445 -21.19 15.82 47.71
N SER A 446 -21.42 14.59 48.22
CA SER A 446 -21.27 13.93 49.52
C SER A 446 -21.02 12.41 49.35
N LYS A 447 -20.45 11.77 50.39
CA LYS A 447 -20.37 10.30 50.53
C LYS A 447 -21.71 9.74 51.00
N ILE A 448 -22.27 8.78 50.27
CA ILE A 448 -23.33 7.88 50.77
C ILE A 448 -22.82 6.44 50.74
N ARG A 449 -22.87 5.77 51.90
CA ARG A 449 -22.62 4.33 52.10
C ARG A 449 -23.96 3.61 52.22
N ARG A 450 -24.13 2.49 51.51
CA ARG A 450 -25.01 1.30 51.71
C ARG A 450 -25.45 0.82 50.31
N THR A 451 -25.52 -0.45 49.92
CA THR A 451 -25.45 -1.78 50.56
C THR A 451 -25.34 -2.79 49.41
N LYS A 452 -24.56 -3.86 49.58
CA LYS A 452 -24.46 -4.96 48.62
C LYS A 452 -25.77 -5.75 48.59
N ARG A 453 -26.36 -5.93 47.39
CA ARG A 453 -27.20 -7.09 47.03
C ARG A 453 -26.77 -7.57 45.63
N PRO A 454 -26.55 -8.88 45.41
CA PRO A 454 -26.11 -9.38 44.11
C PRO A 454 -27.33 -9.58 43.21
N ILE A 455 -27.39 -8.84 42.09
CA ILE A 455 -28.29 -9.16 40.98
C ILE A 455 -27.48 -10.00 39.99
N ASN A 456 -27.93 -11.23 39.78
CA ASN A 456 -27.44 -12.14 38.75
C ASN A 456 -27.70 -11.54 37.35
N SER A 457 -26.78 -10.74 36.83
CA SER A 457 -26.73 -10.44 35.41
C SER A 457 -25.77 -11.41 34.74
N ARG A 458 -26.32 -12.25 33.85
CA ARG A 458 -25.56 -13.09 32.90
C ARG A 458 -24.37 -12.30 32.36
N ARG A 459 -23.17 -12.86 32.50
CA ARG A 459 -21.92 -12.33 31.92
C ARG A 459 -22.10 -12.23 30.40
N TYR A 460 -22.52 -11.06 29.92
CA TYR A 460 -22.16 -10.62 28.59
C TYR A 460 -20.65 -10.43 28.63
N ASN A 461 -19.91 -11.29 27.93
CA ASN A 461 -18.49 -11.09 27.72
C ASN A 461 -18.33 -9.79 26.92
N LYS A 462 -18.15 -8.66 27.63
CA LYS A 462 -17.50 -7.49 27.06
C LYS A 462 -16.11 -7.98 26.64
N LYS A 463 -15.96 -8.32 25.35
CA LYS A 463 -14.65 -8.33 24.71
C LYS A 463 -13.99 -7.03 25.13
N LYS A 464 -12.92 -7.15 25.88
CA LYS A 464 -12.07 -6.03 26.27
C LYS A 464 -11.60 -5.43 24.94
N GLN A 465 -12.19 -4.30 24.53
CA GLN A 465 -11.68 -3.49 23.43
C GLN A 465 -10.26 -3.10 23.84
N THR A 466 -9.29 -3.93 23.47
CA THR A 466 -7.94 -3.44 23.22
C THR A 466 -8.10 -2.38 22.17
N SER A 467 -7.57 -1.18 22.42
CA SER A 467 -7.54 -0.07 21.46
C SER A 467 -6.94 -0.56 20.13
N GLN A 468 -7.80 -1.04 19.23
CA GLN A 468 -7.45 -1.34 17.85
C GLN A 468 -7.15 0.02 17.21
N ILE A 469 -6.09 0.09 16.42
CA ILE A 469 -5.92 1.23 15.51
C ILE A 469 -7.17 1.18 14.62
N THR A 470 -8.02 2.17 14.69
CA THR A 470 -9.13 2.24 13.74
C THR A 470 -8.55 2.69 12.40
N ASP A 471 -9.11 2.23 11.28
CA ASP A 471 -8.71 2.74 9.97
C ASP A 471 -8.73 4.29 9.91
N MET A 472 -9.63 4.90 10.67
CA MET A 472 -9.73 6.36 10.81
C MET A 472 -8.51 7.05 11.42
N ASP A 473 -7.65 6.33 12.14
CA ASP A 473 -6.48 6.91 12.83
C ASP A 473 -5.26 7.11 11.92
N SER A 474 -5.26 6.55 10.69
CA SER A 474 -4.13 6.67 9.75
C SER A 474 -4.34 7.80 8.73
N SER A 475 -3.32 8.63 8.53
CA SER A 475 -3.26 9.62 7.44
C SER A 475 -2.56 9.04 6.21
N MET A 476 -2.82 9.54 5.01
CA MET A 476 -2.05 9.16 3.82
C MET A 476 -0.76 9.98 3.71
N GLN A 477 0.33 9.31 3.34
CA GLN A 477 1.60 9.93 3.02
C GLN A 477 1.92 9.73 1.54
N ASN A 478 2.28 10.81 0.85
CA ASN A 478 2.72 10.82 -0.54
C ASN A 478 4.13 11.40 -0.63
N SER A 479 4.95 10.85 -1.51
CA SER A 479 6.31 11.30 -1.77
C SER A 479 6.39 12.55 -2.65
N PHE A 480 5.27 12.92 -3.29
CA PHE A 480 5.20 13.99 -4.30
C PHE A 480 6.25 13.84 -5.40
N LEU A 481 6.64 12.60 -5.71
CA LEU A 481 7.58 12.25 -6.76
C LEU A 481 6.90 12.42 -8.14
N LEU A 482 7.32 13.44 -8.88
CA LEU A 482 6.86 13.72 -10.23
C LEU A 482 8.03 13.76 -11.21
N ASP A 483 8.03 12.86 -12.18
CA ASP A 483 9.07 12.75 -13.21
C ASP A 483 10.48 12.70 -12.58
N GLY A 484 10.63 11.86 -11.55
CA GLY A 484 11.91 11.67 -10.85
C GLY A 484 12.24 12.71 -9.78
N GLU A 485 11.45 13.78 -9.64
CA GLU A 485 11.71 14.88 -8.70
C GLU A 485 10.67 14.92 -7.56
N PRO A 486 11.07 14.74 -6.29
CA PRO A 486 10.18 14.83 -5.14
C PRO A 486 9.96 16.29 -4.71
N ASP A 487 9.00 16.97 -5.36
CA ASP A 487 8.64 18.36 -5.05
C ASP A 487 7.13 18.59 -5.20
N ILE A 488 6.47 18.95 -4.09
CA ILE A 488 5.05 19.27 -4.04
C ILE A 488 4.66 20.42 -4.98
N LYS A 489 5.57 21.37 -5.26
CA LYS A 489 5.29 22.51 -6.14
C LYS A 489 5.07 22.14 -7.60
N ARG A 490 5.40 20.90 -7.98
CA ARG A 490 5.16 20.37 -9.32
C ARG A 490 3.73 19.83 -9.49
N TRP A 491 2.94 19.87 -8.42
CA TRP A 491 1.58 19.37 -8.36
C TRP A 491 0.58 20.50 -8.11
N VAL A 492 -0.64 20.31 -8.60
CA VAL A 492 -1.81 21.15 -8.31
C VAL A 492 -2.95 20.27 -7.80
N PHE A 493 -3.83 20.83 -6.98
CA PHE A 493 -4.91 20.11 -6.32
C PHE A 493 -6.25 20.38 -7.00
N ILE A 494 -7.02 19.30 -7.23
CA ILE A 494 -8.36 19.34 -7.79
C ILE A 494 -9.39 18.77 -6.81
N PRO A 495 -10.61 19.31 -6.76
CA PRO A 495 -11.68 18.74 -5.96
C PRO A 495 -12.32 17.57 -6.71
N VAL A 496 -12.54 16.46 -6.01
CA VAL A 496 -13.24 15.27 -6.52
C VAL A 496 -14.39 14.97 -5.59
N LYS A 497 -15.62 14.96 -6.12
CA LYS A 497 -16.82 14.65 -5.35
C LYS A 497 -16.97 13.14 -5.20
N ILE A 498 -17.31 12.69 -3.99
CA ILE A 498 -17.61 11.29 -3.68
C ILE A 498 -19.06 11.22 -3.22
N VAL A 499 -19.87 10.47 -3.97
CA VAL A 499 -21.23 10.10 -3.60
C VAL A 499 -21.19 8.64 -3.16
N HIS A 500 -21.15 8.43 -1.86
CA HIS A 500 -21.15 7.10 -1.27
C HIS A 500 -22.56 6.65 -0.98
N ARG A 501 -22.91 5.49 -1.52
CA ARG A 501 -24.15 4.81 -1.20
C ARG A 501 -23.87 3.67 -0.24
N ARG A 502 -24.67 3.60 0.81
CA ARG A 502 -24.53 2.57 1.83
C ARG A 502 -24.71 1.15 1.24
N PRO A 503 -23.79 0.22 1.55
CA PRO A 503 -23.99 -1.21 1.32
C PRO A 503 -25.13 -1.82 2.16
N SER A 504 -25.85 -2.81 1.63
CA SER A 504 -26.94 -3.49 2.34
C SER A 504 -26.44 -4.27 3.56
N GLY A 505 -27.32 -4.48 4.56
CA GLY A 505 -27.05 -5.38 5.69
C GLY A 505 -26.19 -4.83 6.85
N LEU A 506 -25.68 -3.60 6.76
CA LEU A 506 -24.92 -2.98 7.87
C LEU A 506 -25.82 -2.65 9.06
N LEU A 507 -25.33 -2.86 10.29
CA LEU A 507 -25.99 -2.46 11.55
C LEU A 507 -24.99 -1.71 12.43
N PHE A 508 -25.42 -0.61 13.03
CA PHE A 508 -24.58 0.29 13.86
C PHE A 508 -24.97 0.24 15.34
N GLY A 509 -25.84 -0.69 15.71
CA GLY A 509 -26.22 -0.96 17.10
C GLY A 509 -27.19 0.06 17.69
N THR A 510 -27.81 0.92 16.88
CA THR A 510 -28.80 1.89 17.37
C THR A 510 -30.18 1.24 17.42
N LYS A 511 -30.56 0.76 18.61
CA LYS A 511 -31.78 -0.01 18.83
C LYS A 511 -33.05 0.81 18.56
N VAL A 512 -33.98 0.24 17.80
CA VAL A 512 -35.31 0.82 17.60
C VAL A 512 -36.22 0.49 18.78
N ILE A 513 -36.93 1.48 19.32
CA ILE A 513 -37.96 1.30 20.36
C ILE A 513 -39.34 1.43 19.71
N ARG A 514 -40.15 0.37 19.76
CA ARG A 514 -41.54 0.37 19.28
C ARG A 514 -42.44 -0.20 20.36
N ASN A 515 -43.52 0.50 20.69
CA ASN A 515 -44.46 0.11 21.75
C ASN A 515 -43.76 -0.22 23.08
N LYS A 516 -42.81 0.64 23.50
CA LYS A 516 -41.98 0.49 24.71
C LYS A 516 -41.05 -0.75 24.72
N ASN A 517 -40.98 -1.52 23.65
CA ASN A 517 -40.10 -2.67 23.51
C ASN A 517 -38.96 -2.36 22.55
N ILE A 518 -37.79 -2.92 22.84
CA ILE A 518 -36.67 -2.96 21.88
C ILE A 518 -37.09 -3.90 20.76
N VAL A 519 -37.01 -3.44 19.53
CA VAL A 519 -37.17 -4.27 18.34
C VAL A 519 -35.80 -4.86 18.01
N ASP A 520 -35.65 -6.16 18.20
CA ASP A 520 -34.41 -6.86 17.86
C ASP A 520 -34.25 -6.98 16.34
N GLY A 521 -33.00 -6.90 15.87
CA GLY A 521 -32.66 -7.04 14.44
C GLY A 521 -32.93 -5.80 13.57
N VAL A 522 -33.38 -4.68 14.15
CA VAL A 522 -33.63 -3.43 13.43
C VAL A 522 -32.82 -2.30 14.07
N ASP A 523 -32.17 -1.50 13.21
CA ASP A 523 -31.43 -0.30 13.58
C ASP A 523 -32.23 0.95 13.14
N VAL A 524 -32.12 2.08 13.86
CA VAL A 524 -32.66 3.38 13.41
C VAL A 524 -32.16 3.75 12.01
N TYR A 525 -30.95 3.30 11.66
CA TYR A 525 -30.38 3.45 10.33
C TYR A 525 -30.82 2.34 9.35
N SER A 526 -31.43 1.23 9.78
CA SER A 526 -31.95 0.20 8.87
C SER A 526 -33.29 0.64 8.28
N TYR A 527 -33.25 1.43 7.21
CA TYR A 527 -34.45 1.95 6.58
C TYR A 527 -34.86 1.11 5.36
N ASN A 528 -35.77 0.16 5.57
CA ASN A 528 -36.30 -0.78 4.56
C ASN A 528 -37.18 -0.13 3.46
N LYS A 529 -37.26 1.21 3.40
CA LYS A 529 -38.26 1.92 2.58
C LYS A 529 -37.72 2.68 1.37
N TYR A 530 -36.40 2.80 1.20
CA TYR A 530 -35.84 3.63 0.12
C TYR A 530 -35.46 2.87 -1.14
N MET A 531 -35.43 1.54 -1.10
CA MET A 531 -34.65 0.79 -2.08
C MET A 531 -35.31 -0.60 -2.27
N ASN A 532 -36.17 -0.76 -3.28
CA ASN A 532 -36.57 -2.06 -3.84
C ASN A 532 -35.33 -2.70 -4.49
N TYR A 533 -34.51 -3.42 -3.73
CA TYR A 533 -33.31 -4.06 -4.28
C TYR A 533 -33.46 -5.56 -4.28
N THR A 534 -33.28 -6.12 -5.46
CA THR A 534 -32.85 -7.49 -5.67
C THR A 534 -31.39 -7.62 -5.21
N ASP A 535 -31.02 -8.78 -4.68
CA ASP A 535 -29.64 -9.13 -4.34
C ASP A 535 -28.77 -9.16 -5.62
N GLU A 536 -28.38 -7.99 -6.12
CA GLU A 536 -27.45 -7.84 -7.24
C GLU A 536 -26.02 -8.17 -6.80
N GLU A 537 -25.25 -8.75 -7.71
CA GLU A 537 -23.86 -9.17 -7.50
C GLU A 537 -23.01 -8.04 -6.90
N GLN A 538 -22.50 -8.27 -5.69
CA GLN A 538 -21.62 -7.33 -5.01
C GLN A 538 -20.18 -7.57 -5.41
N GLN A 539 -19.46 -6.48 -5.68
CA GLN A 539 -18.00 -6.53 -5.83
C GLN A 539 -17.34 -7.22 -4.62
N ALA A 540 -16.34 -8.06 -4.89
CA ALA A 540 -15.55 -8.72 -3.86
C ALA A 540 -14.78 -7.71 -3.00
N ALA A 541 -14.50 -8.10 -1.77
CA ALA A 541 -13.84 -7.27 -0.76
C ALA A 541 -12.62 -7.97 -0.17
N TYR A 542 -11.62 -7.20 0.26
CA TYR A 542 -10.51 -7.73 1.05
C TYR A 542 -11.02 -8.27 2.39
N SER A 543 -10.58 -9.47 2.75
CA SER A 543 -11.03 -10.18 3.96
C SER A 543 -10.67 -9.53 5.31
N HIS A 544 -9.70 -8.61 5.34
CA HIS A 544 -9.26 -7.87 6.54
C HIS A 544 -9.47 -6.36 6.41
N SER A 545 -10.48 -5.94 5.65
CA SER A 545 -10.89 -4.54 5.58
C SER A 545 -11.48 -4.10 6.93
N PHE A 546 -10.99 -2.97 7.46
CA PHE A 546 -11.38 -2.48 8.78
C PHE A 546 -12.50 -1.44 8.63
N THR A 547 -13.65 -1.72 9.22
CA THR A 547 -14.65 -0.66 9.48
C THR A 547 -14.38 -0.05 10.84
N SER A 548 -14.53 1.27 10.95
CA SER A 548 -14.32 1.99 12.22
C SER A 548 -15.31 1.56 13.33
N GLY A 549 -16.36 0.82 12.96
CA GLY A 549 -17.50 0.49 13.83
C GLY A 549 -18.38 1.69 14.19
N SER A 550 -17.94 2.92 13.91
CA SER A 550 -18.66 4.16 14.16
C SER A 550 -19.65 4.51 13.05
N GLY A 551 -19.49 3.90 11.87
CA GLY A 551 -20.19 4.25 10.64
C GLY A 551 -19.47 5.28 9.77
N ALA A 552 -18.33 5.81 10.22
CA ALA A 552 -17.40 6.54 9.34
C ALA A 552 -16.51 5.55 8.58
N ASP A 553 -16.46 5.66 7.26
CA ASP A 553 -15.58 4.90 6.39
C ASP A 553 -14.76 5.83 5.49
N LYS A 554 -13.68 5.30 4.92
CA LYS A 554 -12.83 6.01 3.96
C LYS A 554 -13.14 5.58 2.53
N VAL A 555 -13.21 6.57 1.64
CA VAL A 555 -13.12 6.37 0.19
C VAL A 555 -11.84 7.05 -0.28
N TYR A 556 -10.93 6.24 -0.80
CA TYR A 556 -9.67 6.65 -1.38
C TYR A 556 -9.88 7.12 -2.81
N VAL A 557 -9.12 8.13 -3.23
CA VAL A 557 -9.03 8.63 -4.59
C VAL A 557 -7.57 8.57 -4.99
N GLN A 558 -7.29 7.79 -6.02
CA GLN A 558 -5.96 7.56 -6.55
C GLN A 558 -5.82 8.22 -7.93
N VAL A 559 -4.68 8.86 -8.13
CA VAL A 559 -4.25 9.48 -9.37
C VAL A 559 -3.04 8.73 -9.91
N ASP A 560 -3.14 8.25 -11.14
CA ASP A 560 -2.07 7.62 -11.90
C ASP A 560 -1.72 8.50 -13.12
N GLY A 561 -0.47 8.97 -13.20
CA GLY A 561 0.01 9.78 -14.32
C GLY A 561 0.06 8.98 -15.63
N MET A 562 -0.68 9.44 -16.64
CA MET A 562 -0.73 8.84 -17.97
C MET A 562 0.25 9.52 -18.93
N SER A 563 0.46 10.83 -18.82
CA SER A 563 1.46 11.58 -19.59
C SER A 563 2.76 11.87 -18.81
N TYR A 564 2.87 11.37 -17.58
CA TYR A 564 3.98 11.62 -16.66
C TYR A 564 4.19 10.45 -15.71
N ASN A 565 5.33 10.41 -15.03
CA ASN A 565 5.60 9.43 -13.98
C ASN A 565 5.30 10.04 -12.61
N GLY A 566 4.17 9.65 -12.02
CA GLY A 566 3.77 10.09 -10.69
C GLY A 566 2.49 9.39 -10.25
N LYS A 567 2.39 9.13 -8.95
CA LYS A 567 1.19 8.57 -8.30
C LYS A 567 0.86 9.42 -7.08
N TYR A 568 -0.43 9.62 -6.83
CA TYR A 568 -0.92 10.31 -5.64
C TYR A 568 -2.17 9.61 -5.11
N VAL A 569 -2.28 9.44 -3.80
CA VAL A 569 -3.47 8.87 -3.15
C VAL A 569 -3.86 9.71 -1.95
N ASP A 570 -5.13 10.04 -1.85
CA ASP A 570 -5.73 10.63 -0.65
C ASP A 570 -7.12 10.01 -0.42
N TYR A 571 -7.82 10.41 0.64
CA TYR A 571 -9.16 9.90 0.93
C TYR A 571 -10.10 11.00 1.41
N THR A 572 -11.39 10.67 1.37
CA THR A 572 -12.42 11.41 2.09
C THR A 572 -13.17 10.48 3.04
N ILE A 573 -13.81 11.08 4.04
CA ILE A 573 -14.60 10.36 5.04
C ILE A 573 -16.07 10.41 4.63
N VAL A 574 -16.74 9.27 4.66
CA VAL A 574 -18.16 9.13 4.33
C VAL A 574 -18.94 8.53 5.50
N ASP A 575 -20.21 8.90 5.61
CA ASP A 575 -21.12 8.35 6.64
C ASP A 575 -21.92 7.17 6.07
N SER A 576 -21.46 5.96 6.37
CA SER A 576 -22.09 4.70 5.98
C SER A 576 -23.38 4.39 6.74
N ARG A 577 -23.78 5.23 7.71
CA ARG A 577 -25.08 5.10 8.39
C ARG A 577 -26.19 5.67 7.52
N LEU A 578 -25.89 6.70 6.73
CA LEU A 578 -26.84 7.36 5.84
C LEU A 578 -27.04 6.54 4.56
N PRO A 579 -28.25 6.54 3.96
CA PRO A 579 -28.48 5.87 2.67
C PRO A 579 -27.55 6.40 1.56
N VAL A 580 -27.31 7.70 1.57
CA VAL A 580 -26.38 8.40 0.68
C VAL A 580 -25.61 9.41 1.53
N SER A 581 -24.29 9.43 1.36
CA SER A 581 -23.38 10.41 1.94
C SER A 581 -22.58 11.06 0.82
N GLU A 582 -22.37 12.36 0.91
CA GLU A 582 -21.56 13.11 -0.04
C GLU A 582 -20.37 13.75 0.67
N SER A 583 -19.20 13.67 0.05
CA SER A 583 -18.00 14.35 0.52
C SER A 583 -17.11 14.76 -0.65
N VAL A 584 -16.05 15.52 -0.38
CA VAL A 584 -15.06 15.95 -1.38
C VAL A 584 -13.67 15.50 -0.93
N ALA A 585 -12.90 14.93 -1.85
CA ALA A 585 -11.48 14.68 -1.71
C ALA A 585 -10.70 15.74 -2.51
N PHE A 586 -9.51 16.11 -2.06
CA PHE A 586 -8.60 16.98 -2.80
C PHE A 586 -7.40 16.17 -3.23
N VAL A 587 -7.26 15.95 -4.53
CA VAL A 587 -6.17 15.11 -5.07
C VAL A 587 -5.22 15.92 -5.92
N ALA A 588 -3.94 15.54 -5.85
CA ALA A 588 -2.88 16.19 -6.59
C ALA A 588 -2.72 15.56 -7.98
N VAL A 589 -2.62 16.40 -9.00
CA VAL A 589 -2.26 16.06 -10.39
C VAL A 589 -1.09 16.95 -10.83
N LYS A 590 -0.40 16.58 -11.91
CA LYS A 590 0.73 17.38 -12.43
C LYS A 590 0.30 18.83 -12.74
N ASP A 591 1.14 19.81 -12.39
CA ASP A 591 0.89 21.20 -12.80
C ASP A 591 0.93 21.29 -14.34
N PRO A 592 -0.16 21.71 -15.00
CA PRO A 592 -0.21 21.82 -16.46
C PRO A 592 0.78 22.83 -17.04
N LYS A 593 1.33 23.75 -16.22
CA LYS A 593 2.41 24.67 -16.61
C LYS A 593 3.72 23.97 -16.98
N LEU A 594 3.93 22.74 -16.49
CA LEU A 594 5.16 21.99 -16.74
C LEU A 594 5.15 21.33 -18.13
N ASN A 595 4.07 20.60 -18.43
CA ASN A 595 3.77 19.95 -19.71
C ASN A 595 2.37 19.28 -19.61
N SER A 596 2.01 18.44 -20.60
CA SER A 596 0.83 17.58 -20.58
C SER A 596 0.56 16.95 -19.21
N SER A 597 -0.66 17.15 -18.71
CA SER A 597 -1.15 16.65 -17.42
C SER A 597 -2.38 15.75 -17.63
N ILE A 598 -2.17 14.61 -18.27
CA ILE A 598 -3.19 13.56 -18.43
C ILE A 598 -3.03 12.58 -17.28
N SER A 599 -4.10 12.37 -16.53
CA SER A 599 -4.14 11.47 -15.37
C SER A 599 -5.34 10.55 -15.44
N PHE A 600 -5.16 9.30 -15.07
CA PHE A 600 -6.27 8.39 -14.79
C PHE A 600 -6.58 8.48 -13.30
N ILE A 601 -7.82 8.83 -12.97
CA ILE A 601 -8.28 8.99 -11.59
C ILE A 601 -9.29 7.88 -11.30
N SER A 602 -9.11 7.22 -10.16
CA SER A 602 -9.99 6.16 -9.68
C SER A 602 -10.34 6.38 -8.22
N ALA A 603 -11.42 5.77 -7.75
CA ALA A 603 -11.79 5.78 -6.35
C ALA A 603 -12.24 4.40 -5.88
N TYR A 604 -11.85 4.04 -4.66
CA TYR A 604 -12.20 2.79 -4.00
C TYR A 604 -12.41 3.00 -2.52
N ASP A 605 -13.20 2.13 -1.90
CA ASP A 605 -13.32 2.13 -0.44
C ASP A 605 -12.22 1.29 0.24
N SER A 606 -12.18 1.31 1.57
CA SER A 606 -11.24 0.50 2.37
C SER A 606 -11.38 -1.02 2.20
N HIS A 607 -12.36 -1.49 1.42
CA HIS A 607 -12.60 -2.89 1.12
C HIS A 607 -12.06 -3.29 -0.27
N GLY A 608 -11.58 -2.33 -1.06
CA GLY A 608 -11.10 -2.53 -2.42
C GLY A 608 -12.21 -2.58 -3.47
N ARG A 609 -13.42 -2.08 -3.12
CA ARG A 609 -14.54 -1.95 -4.06
C ARG A 609 -14.45 -0.61 -4.76
N ILE A 610 -14.62 -0.61 -6.08
CA ILE A 610 -14.37 0.53 -6.95
C ILE A 610 -15.65 1.32 -7.19
N CYS A 611 -15.51 2.64 -7.15
CA CYS A 611 -16.55 3.61 -7.48
C CYS A 611 -16.52 3.97 -8.97
N ARG A 612 -17.68 4.39 -9.50
CA ARG A 612 -17.84 4.72 -10.91
C ARG A 612 -17.55 6.20 -11.19
N PRO A 613 -16.68 6.54 -12.16
CA PRO A 613 -16.40 7.93 -12.53
C PRO A 613 -17.53 8.56 -13.34
N TYR A 614 -17.83 9.82 -13.02
CA TYR A 614 -18.74 10.68 -13.74
C TYR A 614 -18.12 12.07 -13.89
N CYS A 615 -18.21 12.63 -15.09
CA CYS A 615 -17.62 13.91 -15.43
C CYS A 615 -18.72 14.93 -15.69
N HIS A 616 -18.45 16.17 -15.30
CA HIS A 616 -19.36 17.29 -15.51
C HIS A 616 -19.34 17.72 -16.98
N SER A 617 -20.52 17.82 -17.59
CA SER A 617 -20.66 18.29 -18.97
C SER A 617 -20.94 19.80 -19.02
N TYR A 618 -19.96 20.58 -19.47
CA TYR A 618 -20.12 22.01 -19.69
C TYR A 618 -20.72 22.27 -21.08
N GLY A 619 -22.06 22.16 -21.21
CA GLY A 619 -22.77 22.44 -22.46
C GLY A 619 -24.30 22.34 -22.36
N SER A 620 -25.00 23.42 -22.75
CA SER A 620 -26.47 23.59 -22.83
C SER A 620 -27.30 23.23 -21.57
N ASN A 621 -27.66 24.25 -20.79
CA ASN A 621 -28.74 24.32 -19.78
C ASN A 621 -28.88 23.21 -18.71
N SER A 622 -28.01 22.21 -18.63
CA SER A 622 -28.03 21.19 -17.58
C SER A 622 -26.68 21.06 -16.90
N ASN A 623 -26.66 21.31 -15.59
CA ASN A 623 -25.51 21.12 -14.71
C ASN A 623 -25.43 19.62 -14.34
N GLN A 624 -25.18 18.75 -15.33
CA GLN A 624 -25.36 17.30 -15.19
C GLN A 624 -24.03 16.53 -15.29
N TYR A 625 -23.89 15.51 -14.43
CA TYR A 625 -22.80 14.54 -14.47
C TYR A 625 -23.19 13.35 -15.36
N THR A 626 -22.30 12.96 -16.28
CA THR A 626 -22.45 11.79 -17.15
C THR A 626 -21.34 10.78 -16.88
N LYS A 627 -21.57 9.50 -17.15
CA LYS A 627 -20.52 8.47 -17.06
C LYS A 627 -19.34 8.89 -17.93
N CYS A 628 -18.13 8.71 -17.43
CA CYS A 628 -16.90 9.03 -18.15
C CYS A 628 -15.81 7.98 -17.92
N SER A 629 -14.69 8.10 -18.64
CA SER A 629 -13.55 7.17 -18.53
C SER A 629 -12.78 7.28 -17.20
N GLY A 630 -12.87 8.42 -16.51
CA GLY A 630 -11.99 8.76 -15.38
C GLY A 630 -10.59 9.23 -15.80
N VAL A 631 -10.28 9.26 -17.11
CA VAL A 631 -9.08 9.89 -17.65
C VAL A 631 -9.36 11.36 -17.89
N VAL A 632 -8.56 12.22 -17.25
CA VAL A 632 -8.73 13.67 -17.30
C VAL A 632 -7.47 14.34 -17.83
N ASN A 633 -7.64 15.31 -18.72
CA ASN A 633 -6.57 16.21 -19.16
C ASN A 633 -6.79 17.57 -18.49
N LEU A 634 -5.75 18.06 -17.81
CA LEU A 634 -5.73 19.37 -17.18
C LEU A 634 -4.93 20.36 -18.04
N THR A 635 -5.50 21.53 -18.31
CA THR A 635 -4.87 22.60 -19.09
C THR A 635 -4.71 23.89 -18.27
N GLU A 636 -4.07 24.92 -18.84
CA GLU A 636 -3.97 26.25 -18.21
C GLU A 636 -5.15 27.19 -18.54
N GLU A 637 -6.14 26.70 -19.29
CA GLU A 637 -7.28 27.51 -19.74
C GLU A 637 -8.18 27.96 -18.57
N LYS A 638 -8.96 29.03 -18.77
CA LYS A 638 -9.88 29.52 -17.73
C LYS A 638 -11.31 29.00 -18.00
N PRO A 639 -12.11 28.74 -16.94
CA PRO A 639 -11.84 28.97 -15.51
C PRO A 639 -10.93 27.91 -14.86
N LYS A 640 -10.14 28.34 -13.86
CA LYS A 640 -9.29 27.42 -13.10
C LYS A 640 -10.09 26.60 -12.07
N LEU A 641 -10.19 25.30 -12.34
CA LEU A 641 -10.77 24.23 -11.49
C LEU A 641 -9.73 23.52 -10.60
N TYR A 642 -8.54 24.10 -10.44
CA TYR A 642 -7.46 23.59 -9.58
C TYR A 642 -6.83 24.73 -8.78
N GLY A 643 -6.17 24.40 -7.67
CA GLY A 643 -5.33 25.33 -6.89
C GLY A 643 -3.91 24.79 -6.68
N GLU A 644 -2.95 25.65 -6.37
CA GLU A 644 -1.56 25.26 -6.10
C GLU A 644 -1.42 24.56 -4.74
N ASP A 645 -2.37 24.78 -3.84
CA ASP A 645 -2.50 24.06 -2.57
C ASP A 645 -3.97 23.77 -2.23
N VAL A 646 -4.17 22.94 -1.19
CA VAL A 646 -5.51 22.56 -0.70
C VAL A 646 -6.34 23.77 -0.25
N GLY A 647 -5.70 24.82 0.26
CA GLY A 647 -6.36 26.05 0.69
C GLY A 647 -6.95 26.85 -0.47
N GLU A 648 -6.17 27.02 -1.55
CA GLU A 648 -6.61 27.71 -2.77
C GLU A 648 -7.78 26.97 -3.43
N VAL A 649 -7.67 25.66 -3.63
CA VAL A 649 -8.77 24.87 -4.22
C VAL A 649 -10.01 24.83 -3.33
N THR A 650 -9.84 24.89 -2.00
CA THR A 650 -10.96 25.03 -1.07
C THR A 650 -11.66 26.39 -1.24
N GLN A 651 -10.92 27.47 -1.48
CA GLN A 651 -11.51 28.80 -1.75
C GLN A 651 -12.21 28.86 -3.11
N LEU A 652 -11.74 28.11 -4.09
CA LEU A 652 -12.43 27.93 -5.36
C LEU A 652 -13.79 27.25 -5.15
N LEU A 653 -13.86 26.23 -4.29
CA LEU A 653 -15.07 25.47 -4.02
C LEU A 653 -16.04 26.19 -3.06
N TYR A 654 -15.54 26.89 -2.05
CA TYR A 654 -16.36 27.53 -1.01
C TYR A 654 -16.20 29.05 -1.03
N LYS A 655 -17.30 29.76 -1.29
CA LYS A 655 -17.34 31.21 -1.15
C LYS A 655 -17.62 31.56 0.32
N SER A 656 -16.71 32.30 0.94
CA SER A 656 -16.92 32.93 2.24
C SER A 656 -17.01 34.45 2.08
N GLY A 657 -17.97 35.08 2.74
CA GLY A 657 -18.02 36.54 2.92
C GLY A 657 -18.01 36.86 4.40
N LYS A 658 -17.44 38.00 4.81
CA LYS A 658 -17.48 38.44 6.22
C LYS A 658 -18.94 38.42 6.72
N GLY A 659 -19.21 37.58 7.73
CA GLY A 659 -20.54 37.42 8.34
C GLY A 659 -21.57 36.63 7.52
N LYS A 660 -21.18 35.95 6.42
CA LYS A 660 -22.08 35.11 5.60
C LYS A 660 -21.76 33.61 5.76
N ALA A 661 -22.78 32.77 5.65
CA ALA A 661 -22.61 31.33 5.55
C ALA A 661 -21.81 30.95 4.29
N PHE A 662 -21.06 29.85 4.37
CA PHE A 662 -20.36 29.32 3.21
C PHE A 662 -21.36 28.83 2.16
N THR A 663 -21.12 29.19 0.90
CA THR A 663 -21.85 28.61 -0.25
C THR A 663 -20.88 27.79 -1.09
N ARG A 664 -21.23 26.51 -1.32
CA ARG A 664 -20.45 25.59 -2.17
C ARG A 664 -20.79 25.82 -3.65
N ARG A 665 -19.77 25.76 -4.51
CA ARG A 665 -19.86 25.93 -5.97
C ARG A 665 -19.62 24.58 -6.65
N ASP A 666 -20.67 23.78 -6.76
CA ASP A 666 -20.57 22.43 -7.35
C ASP A 666 -20.17 22.46 -8.83
N GLU A 667 -20.44 23.57 -9.52
CA GLU A 667 -19.97 23.83 -10.88
C GLU A 667 -18.43 23.80 -11.02
N ASN A 668 -17.71 23.96 -9.91
CA ASN A 668 -16.24 23.90 -9.87
C ASN A 668 -15.68 22.49 -9.64
N ILE A 669 -16.54 21.47 -9.55
CA ILE A 669 -16.12 20.07 -9.41
C ILE A 669 -16.35 19.34 -10.74
N PHE A 670 -15.27 19.08 -11.48
CA PHE A 670 -15.38 18.37 -12.75
C PHE A 670 -15.67 16.87 -12.58
N LEU A 671 -15.01 16.22 -11.61
CA LEU A 671 -15.05 14.76 -11.45
C LEU A 671 -15.82 14.35 -10.20
N SER A 672 -16.74 13.40 -10.35
CA SER A 672 -17.50 12.80 -9.26
C SER A 672 -17.42 11.27 -9.35
N PHE A 673 -17.30 10.59 -8.21
CA PHE A 673 -17.40 9.14 -8.12
C PHE A 673 -18.67 8.71 -7.40
N TYR A 674 -19.35 7.70 -7.95
CA TYR A 674 -20.52 7.08 -7.36
C TYR A 674 -20.16 5.68 -6.86
N CYS A 675 -20.16 5.51 -5.55
CA CYS A 675 -19.76 4.27 -4.88
C CYS A 675 -21.02 3.49 -4.46
N ASP A 676 -21.55 2.67 -5.37
CA ASP A 676 -22.71 1.80 -5.12
C ASP A 676 -22.43 0.31 -5.32
N PHE A 677 -21.29 -0.04 -5.90
CA PHE A 677 -20.71 -1.39 -5.90
C PHE A 677 -21.56 -2.51 -6.56
N HIS A 678 -22.57 -2.15 -7.35
CA HIS A 678 -23.49 -3.09 -8.03
C HIS A 678 -23.17 -3.31 -9.52
N GLU A 679 -22.54 -2.35 -10.19
CA GLU A 679 -22.20 -2.45 -11.61
C GLU A 679 -20.69 -2.62 -11.83
N ILE A 680 -20.32 -3.19 -12.98
CA ILE A 680 -18.94 -3.19 -13.50
C ILE A 680 -18.50 -1.73 -13.65
N PRO A 681 -17.43 -1.28 -12.96
CA PRO A 681 -17.11 0.15 -12.93
C PRO A 681 -16.63 0.72 -14.28
N TRP A 682 -16.15 -0.14 -15.17
CA TRP A 682 -15.49 0.23 -16.43
C TRP A 682 -16.24 -0.24 -17.68
N GLY A 683 -17.53 -0.59 -17.54
CA GLY A 683 -18.30 -1.23 -18.62
C GLY A 683 -18.33 -0.40 -19.90
N LYS A 684 -17.63 -0.89 -20.94
CA LYS A 684 -17.43 -0.32 -22.30
C LYS A 684 -16.42 0.83 -22.45
N CYS A 685 -15.61 1.13 -21.42
CA CYS A 685 -14.54 2.15 -21.40
C CYS A 685 -14.89 3.50 -22.06
#